data_AF-A0A7H8N196-F1
#
_entry.id   AF-A0A7H8N196-F1
#
_cell.length_a   1.000
_cell.length_b   1.000
_cell.length_c   1.000
_cell.angle_alpha   90.00
_cell.angle_beta   90.00
_cell.angle_gamma   90.00
#
_symmetry.space_group_name_H-M   'P 1'
#
loop_
_entity.id
_entity.type
_entity.pdbx_description
1 polymer ?
#
loop_
_entity_poly.entity_id
_entity_poly.type
_entity_poly.pdbx_seq_one_letter_code
_entity_poly.pdbx_strand_id
1 'polypeptide(L)'
;MTYGSLTPEVPLGPFAASPIRVWSAPGKASKLHATEHCSRIRAGRVTPSELPLRAVVERMCPQCARYGPWARPGTGVGLFLGALTGLGLLHELGSYGEADEDTFTDDEVKQAAVLLLQAPQDDREDPDADEEEEDDWRARREAQQVRDSVVGQWRSAAASLHRAHRLLALFPWLKPWADAGMRLKADHVALLQQQAGQLLSREALTAAADVAALGTPALPAEDPAFALLGAPTVVAEELTSLWRRWSCQAADSWEHPREHDHLAYDLVRAISSRRKGREAALERAQELVAAWTLALRAGAAGEQDERMLLVRLPEQGLDDPLGRDEVFLGRLSEWELGVLACWATNADWEGLTVTLRVPEPVAARLLSQPSALSCLTPEQAVAAQDAAPRAPVEAVRPGVFDDTPVSERRAVTTGDLRALRTISREVDQLYLVLSVEAGPEVLPLPVLEARVARGGRYVVVAAAGDLPDALVAARREELTTDAVAGDDPVWTPRIHQSSHPDFGRSLGAAEGERLVVRLARGRSRPDAALRCLLLARGVADLRDLGNRYDASGERRDPVPFPVWDGLLAMEQLDLRPFRPVREDGAQRGGSGLPLGILASVQLYTTDAAGQFEGRAHSPDCQHQSRDRGLSRYYDLVTVEQMLDAERFDPCSKCGGYATRRLSTTQVDYYRAAHQVHDLAQQVRWVLAHPDLGTDSASLLAELKQRDAATSPDTWFDADNEERQWNRFIRRLLQQLQATVAHPRPS
;
A
#
# COMPACT_ATOMS: atom_id res chain seq x y z
N MET A 1 -15.12 -32.19 -4.92
CA MET A 1 -14.95 -31.56 -6.25
C MET A 1 -13.57 -30.88 -6.35
N THR A 2 -12.92 -30.93 -7.50
CA THR A 2 -11.61 -30.28 -7.73
C THR A 2 -11.80 -28.81 -8.11
N TYR A 3 -12.22 -27.98 -7.15
CA TYR A 3 -12.28 -26.54 -7.38
C TYR A 3 -10.87 -25.98 -7.66
N GLY A 4 -10.74 -25.14 -8.68
CA GLY A 4 -9.52 -24.36 -8.95
C GLY A 4 -8.39 -25.04 -9.75
N SER A 5 -8.62 -26.20 -10.40
CA SER A 5 -7.61 -26.81 -11.28
C SER A 5 -7.79 -26.41 -12.74
N LEU A 6 -6.73 -25.92 -13.37
CA LEU A 6 -6.70 -25.60 -14.80
C LEU A 6 -6.84 -26.89 -15.64
N THR A 7 -7.87 -26.95 -16.50
CA THR A 7 -8.14 -28.09 -17.40
C THR A 7 -7.89 -27.70 -18.87
N PRO A 8 -7.71 -28.68 -19.78
CA PRO A 8 -7.53 -28.42 -21.23
C PRO A 8 -8.71 -27.74 -21.91
N GLU A 9 -9.89 -27.76 -21.29
CA GLU A 9 -11.12 -27.14 -21.81
C GLU A 9 -11.09 -25.61 -21.67
N VAL A 10 -10.26 -25.07 -20.77
CA VAL A 10 -10.17 -23.63 -20.55
C VAL A 10 -9.48 -22.95 -21.73
N PRO A 11 -10.13 -21.96 -22.40
CA PRO A 11 -9.52 -21.28 -23.53
C PRO A 11 -8.31 -20.43 -23.11
N LEU A 12 -7.10 -20.88 -23.47
CA LEU A 12 -5.85 -20.16 -23.17
C LEU A 12 -5.66 -18.90 -24.03
N GLY A 13 -6.49 -18.72 -25.07
CA GLY A 13 -6.46 -17.56 -25.95
C GLY A 13 -5.07 -17.30 -26.53
N PRO A 14 -4.57 -16.04 -26.49
CA PRO A 14 -3.27 -15.68 -27.07
C PRO A 14 -2.08 -16.29 -26.30
N PHE A 15 -2.27 -16.77 -25.08
CA PHE A 15 -1.19 -17.39 -24.27
C PHE A 15 -0.98 -18.87 -24.57
N ALA A 16 -1.79 -19.49 -25.44
CA ALA A 16 -1.72 -20.93 -25.70
C ALA A 16 -0.32 -21.42 -26.16
N ALA A 17 0.39 -20.58 -26.91
CA ALA A 17 1.72 -20.86 -27.44
C ALA A 17 2.86 -20.32 -26.56
N SER A 18 2.56 -19.64 -25.45
CA SER A 18 3.59 -19.06 -24.59
C SER A 18 4.50 -20.15 -24.04
N PRO A 19 5.83 -19.95 -24.08
CA PRO A 19 6.78 -20.92 -23.57
C PRO A 19 6.73 -20.99 -22.04
N ILE A 20 6.68 -22.20 -21.51
CA ILE A 20 6.66 -22.48 -20.08
C ILE A 20 7.81 -23.40 -19.75
N ARG A 21 8.65 -22.98 -18.79
CA ARG A 21 9.67 -23.85 -18.21
C ARG A 21 9.00 -24.86 -17.29
N VAL A 22 9.25 -26.14 -17.56
CA VAL A 22 8.70 -27.27 -16.80
C VAL A 22 9.79 -28.23 -16.37
N TRP A 23 9.48 -28.98 -15.33
CA TRP A 23 10.32 -30.04 -14.80
C TRP A 23 9.55 -31.36 -14.84
N SER A 24 10.22 -32.42 -15.28
CA SER A 24 9.60 -33.75 -15.37
C SER A 24 10.58 -34.87 -15.10
N ALA A 25 10.06 -36.00 -14.62
CA ALA A 25 10.80 -37.25 -14.60
C ALA A 25 11.01 -37.78 -16.04
N PRO A 26 12.03 -38.62 -16.29
CA PRO A 26 12.26 -39.23 -17.60
C PRO A 26 11.03 -40.02 -18.08
N GLY A 27 10.52 -39.69 -19.27
CA GLY A 27 9.38 -40.37 -19.88
C GLY A 27 8.44 -39.41 -20.60
N LYS A 28 7.87 -39.82 -21.74
CA LYS A 28 6.99 -38.95 -22.56
C LYS A 28 5.63 -38.65 -21.92
N ALA A 29 5.16 -39.52 -21.02
CA ALA A 29 3.87 -39.40 -20.34
C ALA A 29 3.99 -38.89 -18.89
N SER A 30 5.19 -38.49 -18.45
CA SER A 30 5.38 -38.00 -17.09
C SER A 30 4.58 -36.72 -16.85
N LYS A 31 4.10 -36.54 -15.61
CA LYS A 31 3.50 -35.27 -15.20
C LYS A 31 4.56 -34.17 -15.20
N LEU A 32 4.12 -32.97 -15.58
CA LEU A 32 4.93 -31.77 -15.60
C LEU A 32 4.76 -31.03 -14.28
N HIS A 33 5.83 -30.42 -13.81
CA HIS A 33 5.88 -29.70 -12.54
C HIS A 33 6.40 -28.28 -12.77
N ALA A 34 5.92 -27.34 -11.97
CA ALA A 34 6.34 -25.93 -12.02
C ALA A 34 7.67 -25.65 -11.30
N THR A 35 8.22 -26.64 -10.60
CA THR A 35 9.50 -26.54 -9.87
C THR A 35 10.13 -27.93 -9.76
N GLU A 36 11.47 -27.98 -9.77
CA GLU A 36 12.23 -29.21 -9.50
C GLU A 36 12.05 -29.75 -8.07
N HIS A 37 11.66 -28.90 -7.12
CA HIS A 37 11.47 -29.28 -5.72
C HIS A 37 10.03 -29.68 -5.39
N CYS A 38 9.18 -29.92 -6.40
CA CYS A 38 7.82 -30.35 -6.16
C CYS A 38 7.81 -31.71 -5.44
N SER A 39 7.18 -31.77 -4.26
CA SER A 39 7.11 -32.99 -3.44
C SER A 39 6.41 -34.18 -4.12
N ARG A 40 5.69 -33.95 -5.22
CA ARG A 40 5.05 -35.00 -6.03
C ARG A 40 5.99 -35.63 -7.06
N ILE A 41 7.18 -35.09 -7.26
CA ILE A 41 8.20 -35.68 -8.12
C ILE A 41 8.81 -36.88 -7.38
N ARG A 42 8.45 -38.09 -7.81
CA ARG A 42 8.96 -39.35 -7.25
C ARG A 42 10.07 -39.94 -8.12
N ALA A 43 11.08 -39.13 -8.46
CA ALA A 43 12.20 -39.55 -9.31
C ALA A 43 13.51 -38.92 -8.85
N GLY A 44 14.60 -39.69 -8.86
CA GLY A 44 15.94 -39.20 -8.49
C GLY A 44 16.61 -38.32 -9.53
N ARG A 45 16.05 -38.23 -10.76
CA ARG A 45 16.53 -37.35 -11.83
C ARG A 45 15.36 -36.58 -12.41
N VAL A 46 15.52 -35.26 -12.52
CA VAL A 46 14.54 -34.33 -13.06
C VAL A 46 15.20 -33.57 -14.20
N THR A 47 14.51 -33.45 -15.34
CA THR A 47 15.02 -32.69 -16.49
C THR A 47 14.19 -31.43 -16.70
N PRO A 48 14.82 -30.26 -16.84
CA PRO A 48 14.13 -29.07 -17.28
C PRO A 48 13.82 -29.17 -18.78
N SER A 49 12.70 -28.60 -19.21
CA SER A 49 12.32 -28.45 -20.62
C SER A 49 11.44 -27.22 -20.78
N GLU A 50 11.33 -26.71 -22.00
CA GLU A 50 10.46 -25.58 -22.34
C GLU A 50 9.38 -26.08 -23.30
N LEU A 51 8.11 -25.91 -22.93
CA LEU A 51 6.96 -26.39 -23.69
C LEU A 51 5.91 -25.29 -23.81
N PRO A 52 5.10 -25.26 -24.89
CA PRO A 52 4.00 -24.31 -25.01
C PRO A 52 2.93 -24.59 -23.93
N LEU A 53 2.33 -23.53 -23.39
CA LEU A 53 1.35 -23.62 -22.29
C LEU A 53 0.25 -24.66 -22.55
N ARG A 54 -0.27 -24.74 -23.78
CA ARG A 54 -1.27 -25.77 -24.17
C ARG A 54 -0.81 -27.19 -23.85
N ALA A 55 0.42 -27.55 -24.23
CA ALA A 55 0.97 -28.87 -23.97
C ALA A 55 1.26 -29.09 -22.47
N VAL A 56 1.52 -28.00 -21.73
CA VAL A 56 1.73 -28.08 -20.29
C VAL A 56 0.44 -28.42 -19.55
N VAL A 57 -0.66 -27.74 -19.86
CA VAL A 57 -1.97 -27.92 -19.21
C VAL A 57 -2.44 -29.38 -19.24
N GLU A 58 -2.24 -30.09 -20.35
CA GLU A 58 -2.61 -31.50 -20.52
C GLU A 58 -1.91 -32.45 -19.54
N ARG A 59 -0.73 -32.07 -19.05
CA ARG A 59 0.16 -32.92 -18.25
C ARG A 59 0.51 -32.34 -16.89
N MET A 60 -0.12 -31.24 -16.48
CA MET A 60 0.19 -30.60 -15.19
C MET A 60 0.02 -31.58 -14.01
N CYS A 61 0.97 -31.54 -13.10
CA CYS A 61 0.82 -32.15 -11.79
C CYS A 61 -0.35 -31.46 -11.06
N PRO A 62 -1.32 -32.19 -10.47
CA PRO A 62 -2.49 -31.58 -9.81
C PRO A 62 -2.13 -30.58 -8.70
N GLN A 63 -1.06 -30.83 -7.94
CA GLN A 63 -0.61 -29.90 -6.89
C GLN A 63 -0.04 -28.60 -7.49
N CYS A 64 0.78 -28.71 -8.54
CA CYS A 64 1.28 -27.54 -9.24
C CYS A 64 0.16 -26.82 -10.02
N ALA A 65 -0.82 -27.52 -10.59
CA ALA A 65 -1.94 -26.90 -11.30
C ALA A 65 -2.74 -25.93 -10.42
N ARG A 66 -2.80 -26.19 -9.10
CA ARG A 66 -3.54 -25.34 -8.15
C ARG A 66 -2.71 -24.18 -7.57
N TYR A 67 -1.43 -24.41 -7.28
CA TYR A 67 -0.59 -23.46 -6.52
C TYR A 67 0.82 -23.26 -7.08
N GLY A 68 1.15 -23.90 -8.20
CA GLY A 68 2.48 -23.87 -8.78
C GLY A 68 2.74 -22.55 -9.53
N PRO A 69 3.94 -21.97 -9.40
CA PRO A 69 4.34 -20.79 -10.17
C PRO A 69 4.72 -21.21 -11.61
N TRP A 70 3.72 -21.50 -12.44
CA TRP A 70 3.93 -21.94 -13.82
C TRP A 70 4.53 -20.88 -14.73
N ALA A 71 4.39 -19.60 -14.35
CA ALA A 71 5.05 -18.49 -15.00
C ALA A 71 5.54 -17.52 -13.93
N ARG A 72 6.46 -16.65 -14.32
CA ARG A 72 7.01 -15.62 -13.43
C ARG A 72 5.91 -14.63 -13.04
N PRO A 73 5.77 -14.25 -11.76
CA PRO A 73 4.87 -13.18 -11.34
C PRO A 73 5.11 -11.90 -12.15
N GLY A 74 4.06 -11.13 -12.45
CA GLY A 74 4.17 -9.87 -13.22
C GLY A 74 4.33 -10.01 -14.74
N THR A 75 4.57 -11.21 -15.28
CA THR A 75 4.53 -11.47 -16.73
C THR A 75 3.10 -11.60 -17.25
N GLY A 76 2.82 -11.36 -18.54
CA GLY A 76 1.47 -11.50 -19.09
C GLY A 76 0.86 -12.87 -18.84
N VAL A 77 1.64 -13.93 -19.07
CA VAL A 77 1.27 -15.32 -18.75
C VAL A 77 1.10 -15.54 -17.25
N GLY A 78 1.98 -14.97 -16.42
CA GLY A 78 1.89 -15.05 -14.97
C GLY A 78 0.64 -14.37 -14.41
N LEU A 79 0.27 -13.20 -14.93
CA LEU A 79 -0.97 -12.52 -14.62
C LEU A 79 -2.17 -13.36 -15.06
N PHE A 80 -2.15 -13.92 -16.27
CA PHE A 80 -3.23 -14.79 -16.76
C PHE A 80 -3.41 -16.03 -15.87
N LEU A 81 -2.33 -16.76 -15.57
CA LEU A 81 -2.41 -17.97 -14.75
C LEU A 81 -2.75 -17.67 -13.29
N GLY A 82 -2.22 -16.57 -12.73
CA GLY A 82 -2.57 -16.09 -11.38
C GLY A 82 -4.02 -15.62 -11.26
N ALA A 83 -4.55 -14.99 -12.30
CA ALA A 83 -5.96 -14.60 -12.39
C ALA A 83 -6.89 -15.80 -12.60
N LEU A 84 -6.43 -16.88 -13.22
CA LEU A 84 -7.26 -18.03 -13.56
C LEU A 84 -7.27 -19.09 -12.45
N THR A 85 -6.13 -19.36 -11.84
CA THR A 85 -5.91 -20.47 -10.88
C THR A 85 -5.91 -19.99 -9.42
N GLY A 86 -5.71 -20.91 -8.46
CA GLY A 86 -5.65 -20.56 -7.05
C GLY A 86 -6.98 -20.04 -6.51
N LEU A 87 -7.01 -18.78 -6.05
CA LEU A 87 -8.22 -18.05 -5.66
C LEU A 87 -8.76 -17.15 -6.80
N GLY A 88 -8.33 -17.40 -8.05
CA GLY A 88 -8.76 -16.66 -9.24
C GLY A 88 -10.09 -17.15 -9.84
N LEU A 89 -10.30 -16.89 -11.13
CA LEU A 89 -11.56 -17.12 -11.84
C LEU A 89 -12.11 -18.55 -11.69
N LEU A 90 -11.26 -19.59 -11.72
CA LEU A 90 -11.73 -20.98 -11.54
C LEU A 90 -12.27 -21.24 -10.13
N HIS A 91 -11.72 -20.57 -9.12
CA HIS A 91 -12.26 -20.63 -7.76
C HIS A 91 -13.54 -19.80 -7.66
N GLU A 92 -13.54 -18.59 -8.23
CA GLU A 92 -14.72 -17.73 -8.21
C GLU A 92 -15.91 -18.37 -8.94
N LEU A 93 -15.72 -19.05 -10.08
CA LEU A 93 -16.80 -19.75 -10.78
C LEU A 93 -17.27 -21.01 -10.05
N GLY A 94 -16.40 -21.63 -9.24
CA GLY A 94 -16.73 -22.82 -8.47
C GLY A 94 -17.29 -22.54 -7.07
N SER A 95 -17.15 -21.31 -6.58
CA SER A 95 -17.63 -20.89 -5.27
C SER A 95 -19.00 -20.24 -5.41
N TYR A 96 -19.89 -20.46 -4.43
CA TYR A 96 -21.23 -19.88 -4.43
C TYR A 96 -22.02 -20.20 -5.72
N GLY A 97 -21.84 -21.40 -6.28
CA GLY A 97 -22.53 -21.91 -7.47
C GLY A 97 -23.55 -23.02 -7.19
N GLU A 98 -23.45 -23.67 -6.02
CA GLU A 98 -24.38 -24.66 -5.47
C GLU A 98 -24.52 -24.38 -3.97
N ALA A 99 -25.58 -24.88 -3.32
CA ALA A 99 -25.72 -24.77 -1.87
C ALA A 99 -24.54 -25.48 -1.19
N ASP A 100 -23.66 -24.70 -0.58
CA ASP A 100 -22.58 -25.17 0.30
C ASP A 100 -23.18 -25.92 1.50
N GLU A 101 -22.38 -26.73 2.20
CA GLU A 101 -22.84 -27.49 3.39
C GLU A 101 -23.35 -26.55 4.51
N ASP A 102 -22.93 -25.29 4.50
CA ASP A 102 -23.29 -24.24 5.46
C ASP A 102 -24.41 -23.28 4.95
N THR A 103 -25.17 -23.66 3.91
CA THR A 103 -26.26 -22.83 3.37
C THR A 103 -27.59 -23.14 4.05
N PHE A 104 -28.35 -22.10 4.40
CA PHE A 104 -29.69 -22.26 4.95
C PHE A 104 -30.69 -22.71 3.88
N THR A 105 -31.54 -23.65 4.25
CA THR A 105 -32.65 -24.10 3.41
C THR A 105 -33.74 -23.04 3.34
N ASP A 106 -34.54 -23.06 2.27
CA ASP A 106 -35.68 -22.15 2.12
C ASP A 106 -36.68 -22.24 3.29
N ASP A 107 -36.81 -23.41 3.91
CA ASP A 107 -37.73 -23.61 5.03
C ASP A 107 -37.17 -23.02 6.34
N GLU A 108 -35.86 -23.13 6.59
CA GLU A 108 -35.20 -22.43 7.70
C GLU A 108 -35.32 -20.91 7.55
N VAL A 109 -35.09 -20.39 6.33
CA VAL A 109 -35.25 -18.96 6.04
C VAL A 109 -36.69 -18.50 6.27
N LYS A 110 -37.69 -19.26 5.82
CA LYS A 110 -39.11 -18.93 6.06
C LYS A 110 -39.46 -18.96 7.54
N GLN A 111 -38.98 -19.96 8.29
CA GLN A 111 -39.24 -20.06 9.73
C GLN A 111 -38.62 -18.88 10.49
N ALA A 112 -37.37 -18.53 10.17
CA ALA A 112 -36.71 -17.36 10.72
C ALA A 112 -37.44 -16.06 10.34
N ALA A 113 -37.88 -15.91 9.09
CA ALA A 113 -38.65 -14.76 8.64
C ALA A 113 -39.96 -14.59 9.42
N VAL A 114 -40.68 -15.68 9.69
CA VAL A 114 -41.91 -15.64 10.51
C VAL A 114 -41.61 -15.08 11.90
N LEU A 115 -40.55 -15.56 12.56
CA LEU A 115 -40.17 -15.09 13.91
C LEU A 115 -39.69 -13.63 13.92
N LEU A 116 -38.96 -13.19 12.90
CA LEU A 116 -38.43 -11.82 12.82
C LEU A 116 -39.52 -10.79 12.47
N LEU A 117 -40.47 -11.16 11.61
CA LEU A 117 -41.52 -10.27 11.13
C LEU A 117 -42.74 -10.24 12.06
N GLN A 118 -42.87 -11.20 12.97
CA GLN A 118 -43.86 -11.15 14.04
C GLN A 118 -43.58 -9.96 14.97
N ALA A 119 -44.63 -9.19 15.30
CA ALA A 119 -44.55 -8.21 16.36
C ALA A 119 -44.37 -8.95 17.71
N PRO A 120 -43.49 -8.47 18.60
CA PRO A 120 -43.45 -8.95 19.98
C PRO A 120 -44.88 -8.90 20.53
N GLN A 121 -45.39 -10.02 21.04
CA GLN A 121 -46.66 -10.00 21.75
C GLN A 121 -46.42 -9.21 23.04
N ASP A 122 -47.19 -8.15 23.28
CA ASP A 122 -47.24 -7.51 24.60
C ASP A 122 -47.76 -8.58 25.58
N ASP A 123 -46.91 -8.99 26.51
CA ASP A 123 -47.16 -10.05 27.48
C ASP A 123 -48.51 -9.83 28.17
N ARG A 124 -49.41 -10.79 27.95
CA ARG A 124 -50.51 -11.02 28.88
C ARG A 124 -49.90 -11.72 30.08
N GLU A 125 -50.05 -11.09 31.24
CA GLU A 125 -49.75 -11.60 32.59
C GLU A 125 -50.12 -13.10 32.73
N ASP A 126 -49.19 -14.01 32.40
CA ASP A 126 -49.31 -15.44 32.70
C ASP A 126 -48.07 -15.88 33.52
N PRO A 127 -48.23 -16.28 34.79
CA PRO A 127 -47.12 -16.64 35.66
C PRO A 127 -46.32 -17.89 35.26
N ASP A 128 -46.76 -18.64 34.24
CA ASP A 128 -46.03 -19.76 33.64
C ASP A 128 -45.19 -19.33 32.42
N ALA A 129 -45.19 -18.04 32.04
CA ALA A 129 -44.49 -17.49 30.87
C ALA A 129 -42.96 -17.39 31.01
N ASP A 130 -42.40 -17.44 32.22
CA ASP A 130 -40.95 -17.23 32.44
C ASP A 130 -40.06 -18.29 31.72
N GLU A 131 -40.52 -19.54 31.55
CA GLU A 131 -39.79 -20.58 30.81
C GLU A 131 -40.06 -20.54 29.28
N GLU A 132 -41.27 -20.15 28.84
CA GLU A 132 -41.63 -20.00 27.42
C GLU A 132 -41.00 -18.73 26.81
N GLU A 133 -40.89 -17.63 27.57
CA GLU A 133 -40.21 -16.39 27.16
C GLU A 133 -38.71 -16.62 26.88
N GLU A 134 -37.99 -17.40 27.70
CA GLU A 134 -36.56 -17.68 27.47
C GLU A 134 -36.32 -18.47 26.17
N ASP A 135 -37.19 -19.42 25.83
CA ASP A 135 -37.12 -20.20 24.59
C ASP A 135 -37.50 -19.36 23.36
N ASP A 136 -38.47 -18.45 23.47
CA ASP A 136 -38.84 -17.49 22.42
C ASP A 136 -37.74 -16.47 22.12
N TRP A 137 -37.07 -15.94 23.17
CA TRP A 137 -35.90 -15.08 23.02
C TRP A 137 -34.73 -15.79 22.36
N ARG A 138 -34.52 -17.08 22.68
CA ARG A 138 -33.50 -17.90 22.01
C ARG A 138 -33.84 -18.11 20.53
N ALA A 139 -35.08 -18.47 20.22
CA ALA A 139 -35.54 -18.67 18.84
C ALA A 139 -35.43 -17.40 17.99
N ARG A 140 -35.77 -16.23 18.56
CA ARG A 140 -35.61 -14.93 17.86
C ARG A 140 -34.14 -14.59 17.62
N ARG A 141 -33.24 -14.87 18.58
CA ARG A 141 -31.79 -14.67 18.41
C ARG A 141 -31.21 -15.60 17.34
N GLU A 142 -31.65 -16.85 17.29
CA GLU A 142 -31.28 -17.79 16.23
C GLU A 142 -31.75 -17.27 14.87
N ALA A 143 -32.98 -16.76 14.78
CA ALA A 143 -33.49 -16.14 13.55
C ALA A 143 -32.70 -14.89 13.13
N GLN A 144 -32.27 -14.04 14.08
CA GLN A 144 -31.35 -12.92 13.81
C GLN A 144 -30.00 -13.41 13.26
N GLN A 145 -29.45 -14.48 13.84
CA GLN A 145 -28.22 -15.08 13.34
C GLN A 145 -28.39 -15.63 11.91
N VAL A 146 -29.55 -16.22 11.58
CA VAL A 146 -29.89 -16.64 10.21
C VAL A 146 -29.91 -15.42 9.28
N ARG A 147 -30.60 -14.33 9.64
CA ARG A 147 -30.62 -13.06 8.87
C ARG A 147 -29.22 -12.56 8.59
N ASP A 148 -28.40 -12.39 9.62
CA ASP A 148 -27.07 -11.82 9.48
C ASP A 148 -26.16 -12.72 8.63
N SER A 149 -26.30 -14.04 8.77
CA SER A 149 -25.57 -15.03 7.98
C SER A 149 -25.99 -15.03 6.51
N VAL A 150 -27.29 -15.02 6.21
CA VAL A 150 -27.82 -14.97 4.83
C VAL A 150 -27.42 -13.67 4.14
N VAL A 151 -27.52 -12.53 4.82
CA VAL A 151 -27.06 -11.23 4.29
C VAL A 151 -25.55 -11.26 4.05
N GLY A 152 -24.77 -11.84 4.96
CA GLY A 152 -23.32 -12.01 4.81
C GLY A 152 -22.94 -12.91 3.63
N GLN A 153 -23.67 -14.01 3.42
CA GLN A 153 -23.51 -14.91 2.28
C GLN A 153 -23.86 -14.21 0.97
N TRP A 154 -24.99 -13.49 0.91
CA TRP A 154 -25.38 -12.70 -0.26
C TRP A 154 -24.30 -11.69 -0.67
N ARG A 155 -23.77 -10.93 0.30
CA ARG A 155 -22.68 -9.97 0.06
C ARG A 155 -21.42 -10.65 -0.47
N SER A 156 -21.06 -11.80 0.11
CA SER A 156 -19.87 -12.57 -0.29
C SER A 156 -20.03 -13.13 -1.71
N ALA A 157 -21.21 -13.66 -2.04
CA ALA A 157 -21.54 -14.16 -3.37
C ALA A 157 -21.56 -13.03 -4.42
N ALA A 158 -22.13 -11.87 -4.10
CA ALA A 158 -22.11 -10.68 -4.96
C ALA A 158 -20.67 -10.17 -5.21
N ALA A 159 -19.84 -10.14 -4.17
CA ALA A 159 -18.42 -9.80 -4.28
C ALA A 159 -17.67 -10.77 -5.20
N SER A 160 -17.95 -12.06 -5.01
CA SER A 160 -17.40 -13.16 -5.79
C SER A 160 -17.81 -13.05 -7.27
N LEU A 161 -19.06 -12.68 -7.56
CA LEU A 161 -19.56 -12.44 -8.92
C LEU A 161 -18.88 -11.22 -9.55
N HIS A 162 -18.79 -10.10 -8.82
CA HIS A 162 -18.10 -8.89 -9.28
C HIS A 162 -16.62 -9.15 -9.59
N ARG A 163 -15.90 -9.88 -8.72
CA ARG A 163 -14.51 -10.29 -8.97
C ARG A 163 -14.38 -11.12 -10.25
N ALA A 164 -15.31 -12.05 -10.50
CA ALA A 164 -15.32 -12.83 -11.74
C ALA A 164 -15.52 -11.94 -12.99
N HIS A 165 -16.45 -10.98 -12.96
CA HIS A 165 -16.61 -9.99 -14.05
C HIS A 165 -15.32 -9.19 -14.29
N ARG A 166 -14.67 -8.71 -13.22
CA ARG A 166 -13.39 -7.98 -13.33
C ARG A 166 -12.30 -8.80 -13.99
N LEU A 167 -12.17 -10.08 -13.65
CA LEU A 167 -11.20 -10.98 -14.27
C LEU A 167 -11.54 -11.25 -15.75
N LEU A 168 -12.82 -11.47 -16.07
CA LEU A 168 -13.28 -11.67 -17.44
C LEU A 168 -13.12 -10.42 -18.33
N ALA A 169 -13.17 -9.22 -17.76
CA ALA A 169 -12.87 -7.99 -18.48
C ALA A 169 -11.40 -7.94 -18.96
N LEU A 170 -10.47 -8.50 -18.18
CA LEU A 170 -9.05 -8.57 -18.53
C LEU A 170 -8.74 -9.64 -19.59
N PHE A 171 -9.58 -10.69 -19.66
CA PHE A 171 -9.41 -11.83 -20.57
C PHE A 171 -10.70 -12.13 -21.36
N PRO A 172 -11.11 -11.27 -22.31
CA PRO A 172 -12.44 -11.35 -22.94
C PRO A 172 -12.73 -12.65 -23.69
N TRP A 173 -11.70 -13.36 -24.17
CA TRP A 173 -11.88 -14.65 -24.85
C TRP A 173 -12.37 -15.77 -23.91
N LEU A 174 -12.28 -15.58 -22.59
CA LEU A 174 -12.86 -16.50 -21.61
C LEU A 174 -14.37 -16.31 -21.44
N LYS A 175 -14.94 -15.16 -21.84
CA LYS A 175 -16.36 -14.85 -21.63
C LYS A 175 -17.29 -15.95 -22.16
N PRO A 176 -17.17 -16.44 -23.41
CA PRO A 176 -18.06 -17.49 -23.92
C PRO A 176 -17.97 -18.81 -23.15
N TRP A 177 -16.79 -19.14 -22.62
CA TRP A 177 -16.57 -20.37 -21.84
C TRP A 177 -17.11 -20.25 -20.42
N ALA A 178 -16.94 -19.09 -19.78
CA ALA A 178 -17.39 -18.84 -18.41
C ALA A 178 -18.90 -18.54 -18.30
N ASP A 179 -19.56 -18.21 -19.41
CA ASP A 179 -20.92 -17.68 -19.45
C ASP A 179 -21.96 -18.54 -18.70
N ALA A 180 -21.91 -19.87 -18.85
CA ALA A 180 -22.82 -20.77 -18.12
C ALA A 180 -22.58 -20.71 -16.61
N GLY A 181 -21.32 -20.70 -16.15
CA GLY A 181 -20.98 -20.60 -14.73
C GLY A 181 -21.32 -19.23 -14.15
N MET A 182 -21.11 -18.15 -14.93
CA MET A 182 -21.51 -16.80 -14.54
C MET A 182 -23.02 -16.68 -14.35
N ARG A 183 -23.82 -17.31 -15.23
CA ARG A 183 -25.28 -17.33 -15.10
C ARG A 183 -25.74 -18.08 -13.85
N LEU A 184 -25.23 -19.29 -13.61
CA LEU A 184 -25.54 -20.05 -12.39
C LEU A 184 -25.22 -19.25 -11.12
N LYS A 185 -24.09 -18.56 -11.12
CA LYS A 185 -23.69 -17.72 -10.00
C LYS A 185 -24.56 -16.48 -9.83
N ALA A 186 -24.94 -15.82 -10.92
CA ALA A 186 -25.87 -14.70 -10.89
C ALA A 186 -27.25 -15.12 -10.36
N ASP A 187 -27.73 -16.30 -10.78
CA ASP A 187 -28.98 -16.89 -10.28
C ASP A 187 -28.89 -17.18 -8.77
N HIS A 188 -27.75 -17.69 -8.29
CA HIS A 188 -27.54 -17.92 -6.86
C HIS A 188 -27.45 -16.62 -6.05
N VAL A 189 -26.80 -15.57 -6.56
CA VAL A 189 -26.80 -14.24 -5.93
C VAL A 189 -28.22 -13.67 -5.85
N ALA A 190 -29.03 -13.84 -6.90
CA ALA A 190 -30.42 -13.41 -6.91
C ALA A 190 -31.28 -14.20 -5.91
N LEU A 191 -31.05 -15.51 -5.77
CA LEU A 191 -31.70 -16.35 -4.76
C LEU A 191 -31.37 -15.87 -3.34
N LEU A 192 -30.09 -15.66 -3.03
CA LEU A 192 -29.65 -15.14 -1.73
C LEU A 192 -30.20 -13.74 -1.46
N GLN A 193 -30.30 -12.88 -2.47
CA GLN A 193 -30.95 -11.58 -2.35
C GLN A 193 -32.43 -11.74 -1.97
N GLN A 194 -33.14 -12.66 -2.62
CA GLN A 194 -34.55 -12.95 -2.31
C GLN A 194 -34.74 -13.51 -0.90
N GLN A 195 -33.85 -14.40 -0.45
CA GLN A 195 -33.85 -14.93 0.91
C GLN A 195 -33.56 -13.84 1.94
N ALA A 196 -32.54 -13.00 1.71
CA ALA A 196 -32.24 -11.84 2.54
C ALA A 196 -33.45 -10.89 2.62
N GLY A 197 -34.09 -10.59 1.50
CA GLY A 197 -35.28 -9.74 1.44
C GLY A 197 -36.50 -10.31 2.19
N GLN A 198 -36.59 -11.63 2.37
CA GLN A 198 -37.65 -12.26 3.18
C GLN A 198 -37.43 -12.10 4.68
N LEU A 199 -36.16 -12.00 5.11
CA LEU A 199 -35.78 -11.87 6.53
C LEU A 199 -35.85 -10.41 7.03
N LEU A 200 -36.22 -9.47 6.16
CA LEU A 200 -36.19 -8.04 6.41
C LEU A 200 -37.58 -7.42 6.26
N SER A 201 -37.92 -6.51 7.17
CA SER A 201 -39.21 -5.81 7.14
C SER A 201 -39.13 -4.55 6.29
N ARG A 202 -39.89 -4.51 5.19
CA ARG A 202 -40.06 -3.30 4.37
C ARG A 202 -40.69 -2.15 5.17
N GLU A 203 -41.55 -2.48 6.13
CA GLU A 203 -42.13 -1.49 7.05
C GLU A 203 -41.06 -0.88 7.95
N ALA A 204 -40.19 -1.71 8.56
CA ALA A 204 -39.08 -1.24 9.38
C ALA A 204 -38.11 -0.34 8.60
N LEU A 205 -37.73 -0.75 7.39
CA LEU A 205 -36.85 0.03 6.52
C LEU A 205 -37.47 1.37 6.09
N THR A 206 -38.79 1.43 5.90
CA THR A 206 -39.50 2.68 5.60
C THR A 206 -39.55 3.58 6.84
N ALA A 207 -39.87 3.00 8.01
CA ALA A 207 -39.87 3.72 9.28
C ALA A 207 -38.49 4.29 9.64
N ALA A 208 -37.41 3.55 9.36
CA ALA A 208 -36.04 4.04 9.51
C ALA A 208 -35.73 5.22 8.57
N ALA A 209 -36.29 5.24 7.35
CA ALA A 209 -36.18 6.39 6.45
C ALA A 209 -36.90 7.62 7.01
N ASP A 210 -38.09 7.43 7.60
CA ASP A 210 -38.84 8.48 8.27
C ASP A 210 -38.09 9.02 9.51
N VAL A 211 -37.48 8.15 10.32
CA VAL A 211 -36.62 8.55 11.46
C VAL A 211 -35.49 9.47 10.99
N ALA A 212 -34.84 9.15 9.88
CA ALA A 212 -33.76 9.96 9.33
C ALA A 212 -34.22 11.36 8.90
N ALA A 213 -35.50 11.52 8.55
CA ALA A 213 -36.10 12.81 8.19
C ALA A 213 -36.62 13.61 9.41
N LEU A 214 -36.70 12.99 10.60
CA LEU A 214 -37.19 13.67 11.80
C LEU A 214 -36.26 14.80 12.24
N GLY A 215 -36.85 15.97 12.49
CA GLY A 215 -36.19 17.03 13.23
C GLY A 215 -36.01 16.66 14.71
N THR A 216 -35.13 17.38 15.41
CA THR A 216 -34.97 17.21 16.86
C THR A 216 -36.29 17.58 17.58
N PRO A 217 -36.90 16.67 18.37
CA PRO A 217 -38.14 16.93 19.07
C PRO A 217 -37.93 17.88 20.26
N ALA A 218 -39.02 18.42 20.81
CA ALA A 218 -38.98 19.16 22.07
C ALA A 218 -38.66 18.19 23.23
N LEU A 219 -37.55 18.43 23.94
CA LEU A 219 -37.06 17.56 25.01
C LEU A 219 -37.49 18.10 26.39
N PRO A 220 -38.09 17.28 27.27
CA PRO A 220 -38.64 17.73 28.54
C PRO A 220 -37.56 17.84 29.64
N ALA A 221 -36.67 18.83 29.50
CA ALA A 221 -35.54 19.03 30.41
C ALA A 221 -35.93 19.40 31.87
N GLU A 222 -37.16 19.86 32.08
CA GLU A 222 -37.70 20.23 33.40
C GLU A 222 -38.56 19.11 34.04
N ASP A 223 -38.64 17.93 33.42
CA ASP A 223 -39.41 16.81 33.96
C ASP A 223 -38.81 16.35 35.31
N PRO A 224 -39.59 16.31 36.41
CA PRO A 224 -39.10 15.92 37.73
C PRO A 224 -38.55 14.48 37.75
N ALA A 225 -38.96 13.60 36.83
CA ALA A 225 -38.40 12.26 36.73
C ALA A 225 -36.89 12.26 36.41
N PHE A 226 -36.40 13.27 35.69
CA PHE A 226 -34.99 13.39 35.31
C PHE A 226 -34.14 14.19 36.30
N ALA A 227 -34.71 14.68 37.40
CA ALA A 227 -34.00 15.51 38.38
C ALA A 227 -32.73 14.84 38.98
N LEU A 228 -32.64 13.51 38.98
CA LEU A 228 -31.45 12.80 39.44
C LEU A 228 -30.21 12.96 38.53
N LEU A 229 -30.41 13.34 37.26
CA LEU A 229 -29.35 13.53 36.26
C LEU A 229 -28.59 14.84 36.48
N GLY A 230 -29.23 15.84 37.10
CA GLY A 230 -28.60 17.11 37.45
C GLY A 230 -29.49 18.32 37.18
N ALA A 231 -28.85 19.46 36.92
CA ALA A 231 -29.54 20.69 36.53
C ALA A 231 -30.24 20.51 35.16
N PRO A 232 -31.32 21.27 34.85
CA PRO A 232 -32.05 21.15 33.59
C PRO A 232 -31.18 21.25 32.33
N THR A 233 -30.08 22.01 32.36
CA THR A 233 -29.12 22.09 31.25
C THR A 233 -28.43 20.75 30.99
N VAL A 234 -28.04 20.03 32.04
CA VAL A 234 -27.40 18.70 31.94
C VAL A 234 -28.43 17.67 31.47
N VAL A 235 -29.67 17.75 31.97
CA VAL A 235 -30.78 16.90 31.50
C VAL A 235 -31.01 17.11 29.99
N ALA A 236 -31.01 18.36 29.52
CA ALA A 236 -31.19 18.67 28.11
C ALA A 236 -30.08 18.08 27.23
N GLU A 237 -28.83 18.14 27.67
CA GLU A 237 -27.67 17.54 26.97
C GLU A 237 -27.80 16.01 26.89
N GLU A 238 -28.13 15.35 28.00
CA GLU A 238 -28.29 13.89 28.07
C GLU A 238 -29.48 13.40 27.22
N LEU A 239 -30.62 14.10 27.26
CA LEU A 239 -31.77 13.80 26.41
C LEU A 239 -31.47 14.05 24.92
N THR A 240 -30.67 15.07 24.60
CA THR A 240 -30.21 15.32 23.22
C THR A 240 -29.29 14.19 22.74
N SER A 241 -28.40 13.72 23.62
CA SER A 241 -27.51 12.58 23.36
C SER A 241 -28.31 11.28 23.17
N LEU A 242 -29.33 11.03 23.99
CA LEU A 242 -30.25 9.90 23.85
C LEU A 242 -31.00 9.96 22.51
N TRP A 243 -31.62 11.11 22.20
CA TRP A 243 -32.30 11.34 20.92
C TRP A 243 -31.38 11.04 19.74
N ARG A 244 -30.18 11.63 19.70
CA ARG A 244 -29.23 11.44 18.60
C ARG A 244 -28.82 9.98 18.43
N ARG A 245 -28.54 9.27 19.53
CA ARG A 245 -28.16 7.86 19.48
C ARG A 245 -29.30 6.99 18.96
N TRP A 246 -30.50 7.18 19.50
CA TRP A 246 -31.68 6.47 19.04
C TRP A 246 -31.96 6.77 17.56
N SER A 247 -31.97 8.05 17.16
CA SER A 247 -32.26 8.44 15.78
C SER A 247 -31.21 7.91 14.80
N CYS A 248 -29.92 7.95 15.15
CA CYS A 248 -28.86 7.42 14.28
C CYS A 248 -28.93 5.88 14.17
N GLN A 249 -29.09 5.16 15.29
CA GLN A 249 -29.14 3.70 15.26
C GLN A 249 -30.40 3.19 14.55
N ALA A 250 -31.57 3.76 14.86
CA ALA A 250 -32.82 3.38 14.22
C ALA A 250 -32.85 3.78 12.73
N ALA A 251 -32.21 4.89 12.34
CA ALA A 251 -32.06 5.23 10.94
C ALA A 251 -31.15 4.23 10.21
N ASP A 252 -29.98 3.87 10.77
CA ASP A 252 -28.98 3.05 10.05
C ASP A 252 -29.21 1.53 10.18
N SER A 253 -30.23 1.08 10.92
CA SER A 253 -30.58 -0.33 11.07
C SER A 253 -31.69 -0.80 10.12
N TRP A 254 -31.77 -2.11 9.90
CA TRP A 254 -32.93 -2.78 9.30
C TRP A 254 -33.99 -3.21 10.32
N GLU A 255 -33.72 -3.02 11.63
CA GLU A 255 -34.66 -3.33 12.70
C GLU A 255 -35.72 -2.25 12.82
N HIS A 256 -36.89 -2.61 13.34
CA HIS A 256 -37.95 -1.63 13.53
C HIS A 256 -37.51 -0.63 14.62
N PRO A 257 -37.81 0.69 14.49
CA PRO A 257 -37.39 1.70 15.48
C PRO A 257 -37.69 1.38 16.96
N ARG A 258 -38.76 0.59 17.21
CA ARG A 258 -39.16 0.06 18.52
C ARG A 258 -38.15 -0.90 19.16
N GLU A 259 -37.37 -1.62 18.37
CA GLU A 259 -36.39 -2.59 18.88
C GLU A 259 -35.21 -1.85 19.57
N HIS A 260 -35.09 -0.54 19.34
CA HIS A 260 -34.10 0.34 19.96
C HIS A 260 -34.57 1.00 21.27
N ASP A 261 -35.72 0.59 21.83
CA ASP A 261 -36.25 1.10 23.11
C ASP A 261 -35.29 0.84 24.28
N HIS A 262 -34.47 -0.22 24.19
CA HIS A 262 -33.44 -0.55 25.16
C HIS A 262 -32.39 0.56 25.36
N LEU A 263 -32.23 1.48 24.40
CA LEU A 263 -31.32 2.63 24.51
C LEU A 263 -31.70 3.60 25.63
N ALA A 264 -32.97 3.60 26.07
CA ALA A 264 -33.39 4.34 27.26
C ALA A 264 -32.55 3.99 28.50
N TYR A 265 -32.06 2.74 28.59
CA TYR A 265 -31.20 2.28 29.69
C TYR A 265 -29.88 3.05 29.77
N ASP A 266 -29.34 3.52 28.65
CA ASP A 266 -28.06 4.23 28.64
C ASP A 266 -28.10 5.54 29.44
N LEU A 267 -29.28 6.17 29.57
CA LEU A 267 -29.49 7.38 30.37
C LEU A 267 -29.21 7.14 31.86
N VAL A 268 -29.47 5.92 32.35
CA VAL A 268 -29.33 5.54 33.76
C VAL A 268 -28.20 4.53 34.01
N ARG A 269 -27.44 4.15 32.97
CA ARG A 269 -26.39 3.12 33.03
C ARG A 269 -25.27 3.47 34.02
N ALA A 270 -24.87 4.74 34.10
CA ALA A 270 -23.84 5.21 35.01
C ALA A 270 -24.33 5.40 36.46
N ILE A 271 -25.64 5.21 36.71
CA ILE A 271 -26.30 5.46 37.98
C ILE A 271 -26.50 4.14 38.70
N SER A 272 -26.03 4.07 39.96
CA SER A 272 -26.22 2.90 40.81
C SER A 272 -27.70 2.50 40.89
N SER A 273 -27.98 1.19 40.71
CA SER A 273 -29.33 0.62 40.83
C SER A 273 -30.02 0.92 42.15
N ARG A 274 -29.25 1.22 43.22
CA ARG A 274 -29.78 1.56 44.56
C ARG A 274 -30.14 3.03 44.74
N ARG A 275 -29.91 3.89 43.74
CA ARG A 275 -30.17 5.34 43.85
C ARG A 275 -31.67 5.61 43.67
N LYS A 276 -32.27 6.29 44.65
CA LYS A 276 -33.68 6.70 44.60
C LYS A 276 -33.94 7.57 43.37
N GLY A 277 -35.00 7.24 42.62
CA GLY A 277 -35.40 7.94 41.40
C GLY A 277 -34.84 7.37 40.09
N ARG A 278 -33.98 6.34 40.14
CA ARG A 278 -33.43 5.71 38.92
C ARG A 278 -34.50 5.01 38.08
N GLU A 279 -35.38 4.21 38.70
CA GLU A 279 -36.46 3.49 37.99
C GLU A 279 -37.44 4.47 37.34
N ALA A 280 -37.89 5.50 38.06
CA ALA A 280 -38.76 6.54 37.51
C ALA A 280 -38.14 7.26 36.30
N ALA A 281 -36.82 7.49 36.30
CA ALA A 281 -36.13 8.08 35.17
C ALA A 281 -35.99 7.12 33.98
N LEU A 282 -35.80 5.82 34.23
CA LEU A 282 -35.75 4.80 33.20
C LEU A 282 -37.12 4.64 32.53
N GLU A 283 -38.18 4.48 33.33
CA GLU A 283 -39.57 4.38 32.86
C GLU A 283 -39.93 5.60 32.01
N ARG A 284 -39.60 6.82 32.50
CA ARG A 284 -39.85 8.04 31.74
C ARG A 284 -39.02 8.15 30.46
N ALA A 285 -37.79 7.64 30.45
CA ALA A 285 -36.98 7.57 29.24
C ALA A 285 -37.55 6.56 28.22
N GLN A 286 -38.06 5.42 28.68
CA GLN A 286 -38.75 4.43 27.84
C GLN A 286 -40.02 5.02 27.22
N GLU A 287 -40.84 5.72 28.02
CA GLU A 287 -42.01 6.44 27.51
C GLU A 287 -41.65 7.47 26.43
N LEU A 288 -40.53 8.18 26.59
CA LEU A 288 -40.05 9.14 25.59
C LEU A 288 -39.66 8.46 24.28
N VAL A 289 -38.88 7.38 24.34
CA VAL A 289 -38.48 6.63 23.14
C VAL A 289 -39.70 6.01 22.44
N ALA A 290 -40.62 5.41 23.21
CA ALA A 290 -41.87 4.89 22.69
C ALA A 290 -42.74 5.99 22.04
N ALA A 291 -42.78 7.20 22.61
CA ALA A 291 -43.49 8.33 22.03
C ALA A 291 -42.88 8.79 20.70
N TRP A 292 -41.54 8.76 20.56
CA TRP A 292 -40.87 9.04 19.29
C TRP A 292 -41.22 7.99 18.22
N THR A 293 -41.23 6.71 18.60
CA THR A 293 -41.65 5.62 17.70
C THR A 293 -43.12 5.74 17.29
N LEU A 294 -44.01 6.10 18.21
CA LEU A 294 -45.44 6.31 17.92
C LEU A 294 -45.70 7.48 16.98
N ALA A 295 -44.90 8.55 17.05
CA ALA A 295 -45.03 9.71 16.19
C ALA A 295 -44.82 9.37 14.69
N LEU A 296 -44.07 8.31 14.38
CA LEU A 296 -43.86 7.82 13.02
C LEU A 296 -45.15 7.22 12.40
N ARG A 297 -45.93 6.47 13.21
CA ARG A 297 -47.15 5.78 12.74
C ARG A 297 -48.26 6.74 12.28
N ALA A 298 -48.29 7.96 12.81
CA ALA A 298 -49.28 8.97 12.47
C ALA A 298 -49.09 9.56 11.05
N GLY A 299 -47.90 9.40 10.44
CA GLY A 299 -47.59 9.89 9.09
C GLY A 299 -47.67 8.83 7.98
N ALA A 300 -47.66 7.54 8.32
CA ALA A 300 -47.44 6.44 7.37
C ALA A 300 -48.71 5.84 6.72
N ALA A 301 -49.90 6.36 7.02
CA ALA A 301 -51.17 5.81 6.52
C ALA A 301 -51.52 6.36 5.12
N GLY A 302 -51.00 5.72 4.06
CA GLY A 302 -51.39 5.96 2.66
C GLY A 302 -50.65 5.06 1.67
N GLU A 303 -51.23 4.81 0.49
CA GLU A 303 -50.47 4.26 -0.65
C GLU A 303 -49.33 5.22 -0.99
N GLN A 304 -48.09 4.74 -0.90
CA GLN A 304 -46.90 5.53 -1.20
C GLN A 304 -46.52 5.32 -2.67
N ASP A 305 -46.34 6.41 -3.42
CA ASP A 305 -45.83 6.34 -4.78
C ASP A 305 -44.41 5.74 -4.79
N GLU A 306 -44.18 4.80 -5.70
CA GLU A 306 -42.87 4.18 -5.90
C GLU A 306 -42.05 4.98 -6.91
N ARG A 307 -40.78 5.21 -6.58
CA ARG A 307 -39.82 5.92 -7.40
C ARG A 307 -38.69 5.01 -7.84
N MET A 308 -38.28 5.14 -9.10
CA MET A 308 -37.13 4.42 -9.65
C MET A 308 -35.85 5.23 -9.47
N LEU A 309 -34.81 4.58 -8.94
CA LEU A 309 -33.48 5.17 -8.75
C LEU A 309 -32.40 4.26 -9.36
N LEU A 310 -31.34 4.87 -9.88
CA LEU A 310 -30.12 4.16 -10.23
C LEU A 310 -29.07 4.43 -9.14
N VAL A 311 -28.56 3.36 -8.55
CA VAL A 311 -27.59 3.42 -7.46
C VAL A 311 -26.26 2.88 -7.93
N ARG A 312 -25.19 3.66 -7.75
CA ARG A 312 -23.82 3.20 -7.93
C ARG A 312 -23.26 2.76 -6.59
N LEU A 313 -22.84 1.49 -6.52
CA LEU A 313 -22.22 0.90 -5.34
C LEU A 313 -20.80 1.46 -5.18
N PRO A 314 -20.30 1.60 -3.95
CA PRO A 314 -18.93 2.04 -3.73
C PRO A 314 -17.95 1.02 -4.35
N GLU A 315 -17.08 1.51 -5.22
CA GLU A 315 -15.92 0.72 -5.68
C GLU A 315 -14.99 0.52 -4.48
N GLN A 316 -14.64 -0.73 -4.17
CA GLN A 316 -13.57 -0.98 -3.21
C GLN A 316 -12.28 -0.35 -3.75
N GLY A 317 -11.68 0.55 -2.98
CA GLY A 317 -10.35 1.07 -3.28
C GLY A 317 -9.39 -0.10 -3.44
N LEU A 318 -8.56 -0.05 -4.49
CA LEU A 318 -7.57 -1.08 -4.82
C LEU A 318 -6.42 -1.18 -3.79
N ASP A 319 -6.57 -0.51 -2.66
CA ASP A 319 -5.53 -0.26 -1.68
C ASP A 319 -5.56 -1.28 -0.53
N ASP A 320 -5.97 -2.54 -0.76
CA ASP A 320 -5.65 -3.65 0.16
C ASP A 320 -5.47 -5.00 -0.58
N PRO A 321 -4.23 -5.36 -0.99
CA PRO A 321 -3.92 -6.67 -1.55
C PRO A 321 -3.91 -7.78 -0.49
N LEU A 322 -3.96 -7.45 0.81
CA LEU A 322 -4.10 -8.45 1.88
C LEU A 322 -5.57 -8.82 2.13
N GLY A 323 -6.53 -8.04 1.63
CA GLY A 323 -7.95 -8.39 1.59
C GLY A 323 -8.49 -8.89 2.92
N ARG A 324 -8.01 -8.33 4.04
CA ARG A 324 -8.35 -8.85 5.37
C ARG A 324 -9.42 -8.06 6.10
N ASP A 325 -9.62 -6.76 5.83
CA ASP A 325 -10.48 -5.97 6.73
C ASP A 325 -11.64 -5.18 6.09
N GLU A 326 -11.73 -4.97 4.77
CA GLU A 326 -12.96 -4.41 4.17
C GLU A 326 -13.76 -5.48 3.39
N VAL A 327 -14.77 -6.05 4.06
CA VAL A 327 -15.79 -6.89 3.41
C VAL A 327 -16.48 -6.08 2.31
N PHE A 328 -16.74 -6.67 1.14
CA PHE A 328 -17.49 -6.01 0.07
C PHE A 328 -18.84 -5.48 0.59
N LEU A 329 -19.17 -4.23 0.22
CA LEU A 329 -20.29 -3.47 0.78
C LEU A 329 -20.23 -3.26 2.31
N GLY A 330 -19.08 -3.44 2.96
CA GLY A 330 -18.91 -3.28 4.41
C GLY A 330 -18.94 -1.84 4.89
N ARG A 331 -18.85 -0.88 3.97
CA ARG A 331 -19.09 0.54 4.24
C ARG A 331 -20.57 0.91 4.25
N LEU A 332 -21.45 0.00 3.80
CA LEU A 332 -22.89 0.23 3.84
C LEU A 332 -23.44 -0.09 5.24
N SER A 333 -24.36 0.75 5.70
CA SER A 333 -25.18 0.49 6.87
C SER A 333 -26.10 -0.72 6.66
N GLU A 334 -26.62 -1.28 7.75
CA GLU A 334 -27.64 -2.33 7.72
C GLU A 334 -28.87 -1.88 6.94
N TRP A 335 -29.30 -0.62 7.13
CA TRP A 335 -30.41 -0.03 6.38
C TRP A 335 -30.16 -0.02 4.87
N GLU A 336 -28.99 0.43 4.42
CA GLU A 336 -28.64 0.45 2.99
C GLU A 336 -28.58 -0.96 2.39
N LEU A 337 -28.02 -1.93 3.12
CA LEU A 337 -28.02 -3.34 2.71
C LEU A 337 -29.44 -3.90 2.61
N GLY A 338 -30.30 -3.57 3.57
CA GLY A 338 -31.69 -3.98 3.55
C GLY A 338 -32.48 -3.37 2.40
N VAL A 339 -32.22 -2.10 2.09
CA VAL A 339 -32.84 -1.43 0.94
C VAL A 339 -32.47 -2.13 -0.38
N LEU A 340 -31.18 -2.46 -0.56
CA LEU A 340 -30.71 -3.20 -1.72
C LEU A 340 -31.34 -4.60 -1.79
N ALA A 341 -31.42 -5.33 -0.67
CA ALA A 341 -32.02 -6.67 -0.64
C ALA A 341 -33.52 -6.65 -1.00
N CYS A 342 -34.29 -5.71 -0.43
CA CYS A 342 -35.76 -5.69 -0.56
C CYS A 342 -36.30 -5.06 -1.85
N TRP A 343 -35.58 -4.09 -2.44
CA TRP A 343 -36.10 -3.25 -3.55
C TRP A 343 -35.22 -3.19 -4.80
N ALA A 344 -34.08 -3.91 -4.85
CA ALA A 344 -33.33 -4.03 -6.10
C ALA A 344 -34.07 -4.90 -7.11
N THR A 345 -34.36 -4.32 -8.27
CA THR A 345 -35.08 -4.98 -9.37
C THR A 345 -34.14 -5.49 -10.45
N ASN A 346 -32.98 -4.85 -10.60
CA ASN A 346 -31.93 -5.27 -11.53
C ASN A 346 -30.57 -4.84 -10.98
N ALA A 347 -29.56 -5.70 -11.10
CA ALA A 347 -28.20 -5.43 -10.65
C ALA A 347 -27.20 -5.75 -11.76
N ASP A 348 -26.50 -4.72 -12.25
CA ASP A 348 -25.30 -4.85 -13.07
C ASP A 348 -24.08 -4.92 -12.14
N TRP A 349 -23.69 -6.16 -11.79
CA TRP A 349 -22.52 -6.44 -10.98
C TRP A 349 -21.20 -6.19 -11.72
N GLU A 350 -21.19 -6.05 -13.05
CA GLU A 350 -19.99 -5.66 -13.80
C GLU A 350 -19.72 -4.16 -13.63
N GLY A 351 -20.75 -3.34 -13.79
CA GLY A 351 -20.70 -1.88 -13.64
C GLY A 351 -20.87 -1.38 -12.20
N LEU A 352 -21.16 -2.25 -11.24
CA LEU A 352 -21.53 -1.91 -9.86
C LEU A 352 -22.72 -0.93 -9.79
N THR A 353 -23.71 -1.14 -10.64
CA THR A 353 -24.92 -0.32 -10.69
C THR A 353 -26.17 -1.16 -10.43
N VAL A 354 -27.03 -0.69 -9.54
CA VAL A 354 -28.27 -1.36 -9.15
C VAL A 354 -29.45 -0.45 -9.41
N THR A 355 -30.51 -0.97 -10.02
CA THR A 355 -31.78 -0.28 -10.18
C THR A 355 -32.69 -0.60 -9.00
N LEU A 356 -33.14 0.44 -8.30
CA LEU A 356 -34.05 0.33 -7.18
C LEU A 356 -35.44 0.85 -7.56
N ARG A 357 -36.46 0.20 -7.03
CA ARG A 357 -37.85 0.70 -7.05
C ARG A 357 -38.34 0.78 -5.62
N VAL A 358 -38.28 1.98 -5.04
CA VAL A 358 -38.44 2.23 -3.60
C VAL A 358 -39.59 3.20 -3.34
N PRO A 359 -40.23 3.16 -2.16
CA PRO A 359 -41.23 4.17 -1.78
C PRO A 359 -40.58 5.55 -1.55
N GLU A 360 -41.36 6.63 -1.68
CA GLU A 360 -40.85 8.00 -1.61
C GLU A 360 -40.04 8.34 -0.34
N PRO A 361 -40.37 7.88 0.90
CA PRO A 361 -39.53 8.15 2.06
C PRO A 361 -38.10 7.59 1.93
N VAL A 362 -37.99 6.38 1.41
CA VAL A 362 -36.69 5.73 1.14
C VAL A 362 -35.96 6.47 0.02
N ALA A 363 -36.66 6.87 -1.04
CA ALA A 363 -36.08 7.63 -2.14
C ALA A 363 -35.56 9.01 -1.68
N ALA A 364 -36.33 9.71 -0.87
CA ALA A 364 -35.97 11.01 -0.31
C ALA A 364 -34.72 10.90 0.56
N ARG A 365 -34.61 9.86 1.41
CA ARG A 365 -33.40 9.62 2.21
C ARG A 365 -32.17 9.37 1.34
N LEU A 366 -32.27 8.46 0.37
CA LEU A 366 -31.16 8.12 -0.53
C LEU A 366 -30.65 9.33 -1.34
N LEU A 367 -31.52 10.30 -1.65
CA LEU A 367 -31.16 11.49 -2.43
C LEU A 367 -30.72 12.69 -1.58
N SER A 368 -31.14 12.78 -0.31
CA SER A 368 -30.94 13.98 0.52
C SER A 368 -29.82 13.87 1.54
N GLN A 369 -29.46 12.65 1.97
CA GLN A 369 -28.47 12.43 3.01
C GLN A 369 -27.13 11.95 2.45
N PRO A 370 -26.00 12.28 3.10
CA PRO A 370 -24.70 11.70 2.75
C PRO A 370 -24.74 10.19 3.03
N SER A 371 -24.86 9.41 1.96
CA SER A 371 -24.83 7.95 1.94
C SER A 371 -23.52 7.46 1.31
N ALA A 372 -23.11 6.24 1.64
CA ALA A 372 -22.03 5.57 0.92
C ALA A 372 -22.43 5.19 -0.53
N LEU A 373 -23.73 5.21 -0.82
CA LEU A 373 -24.32 5.00 -2.14
C LEU A 373 -24.40 6.33 -2.90
N SER A 374 -24.02 6.29 -4.17
CA SER A 374 -24.25 7.41 -5.09
C SER A 374 -25.55 7.16 -5.85
N CYS A 375 -26.62 7.87 -5.49
CA CYS A 375 -27.95 7.71 -6.08
C CYS A 375 -28.23 8.79 -7.14
N LEU A 376 -28.76 8.38 -8.29
CA LEU A 376 -29.15 9.25 -9.39
C LEU A 376 -30.58 8.93 -9.82
N THR A 377 -31.32 9.94 -10.27
CA THR A 377 -32.56 9.69 -11.03
C THR A 377 -32.22 9.14 -12.42
N PRO A 378 -33.14 8.43 -13.09
CA PRO A 378 -32.90 7.91 -14.44
C PRO A 378 -32.44 8.98 -15.44
N GLU A 379 -32.99 10.18 -15.35
CA GLU A 379 -32.64 11.34 -16.19
C GLU A 379 -31.19 11.80 -15.96
N GLN A 380 -30.76 11.86 -14.70
CA GLN A 380 -29.39 12.21 -14.32
C GLN A 380 -28.39 11.12 -14.73
N ALA A 381 -28.79 9.85 -14.66
CA ALA A 381 -27.97 8.73 -15.06
C ALA A 381 -27.64 8.73 -16.56
N VAL A 382 -28.61 9.06 -17.42
CA VAL A 382 -28.40 9.19 -18.87
C VAL A 382 -27.38 10.30 -19.17
N ALA A 383 -27.54 11.48 -18.54
CA ALA A 383 -26.60 12.59 -18.70
C ALA A 383 -25.17 12.24 -18.21
N ALA A 384 -25.04 11.45 -17.14
CA ALA A 384 -23.76 11.03 -16.59
C ALA A 384 -23.06 9.96 -17.47
N GLN A 385 -23.82 9.08 -18.11
CA GLN A 385 -23.28 8.08 -19.04
C GLN A 385 -22.70 8.72 -20.31
N ASP A 386 -23.34 9.77 -20.83
CA ASP A 386 -22.85 10.49 -22.01
C ASP A 386 -21.58 11.33 -21.73
N ALA A 387 -21.37 11.74 -20.47
CA ALA A 387 -20.21 12.53 -20.07
C ALA A 387 -18.95 11.69 -19.74
N ALA A 388 -19.11 10.39 -19.45
CA ALA A 388 -18.01 9.53 -19.01
C ALA A 388 -17.46 8.67 -20.17
N PRO A 389 -16.25 8.95 -20.69
CA PRO A 389 -15.61 8.01 -21.60
C PRO A 389 -15.31 6.70 -20.86
N ARG A 390 -16.11 5.65 -21.12
CA ARG A 390 -15.75 4.27 -20.76
C ARG A 390 -14.55 3.87 -21.61
N ALA A 391 -13.35 4.17 -21.12
CA ALA A 391 -12.13 3.64 -21.72
C ALA A 391 -12.27 2.10 -21.75
N PRO A 392 -12.24 1.46 -22.94
CA PRO A 392 -12.32 0.02 -23.01
C PRO A 392 -11.17 -0.58 -22.19
N VAL A 393 -11.49 -1.55 -21.34
CA VAL A 393 -10.47 -2.34 -20.66
C VAL A 393 -9.74 -3.13 -21.75
N GLU A 394 -8.52 -2.71 -22.07
CA GLU A 394 -7.72 -3.43 -23.04
C GLU A 394 -7.35 -4.80 -22.47
N ALA A 395 -7.60 -5.84 -23.26
CA ALA A 395 -7.30 -7.20 -22.88
C ALA A 395 -5.80 -7.37 -22.67
N VAL A 396 -5.40 -8.06 -21.60
CA VAL A 396 -3.99 -8.38 -21.36
C VAL A 396 -3.50 -9.32 -22.45
N ARG A 397 -2.38 -8.97 -23.09
CA ARG A 397 -1.81 -9.72 -24.21
C ARG A 397 -0.40 -10.21 -23.90
N PRO A 398 0.03 -11.32 -24.54
CA PRO A 398 1.44 -11.70 -24.51
C PRO A 398 2.33 -10.60 -25.08
N GLY A 399 3.51 -10.44 -24.49
CA GLY A 399 4.57 -9.56 -24.97
C GLY A 399 4.44 -8.10 -24.57
N VAL A 400 3.50 -7.76 -23.69
CA VAL A 400 3.45 -6.44 -23.03
C VAL A 400 4.43 -6.37 -21.85
N PHE A 401 4.59 -7.49 -21.14
CA PHE A 401 5.45 -7.60 -19.96
C PHE A 401 6.67 -8.48 -20.28
N ASP A 402 7.35 -9.01 -19.24
CA ASP A 402 8.55 -9.85 -19.38
C ASP A 402 8.24 -11.31 -19.81
N ASP A 403 7.26 -11.53 -20.70
CA ASP A 403 6.92 -12.85 -21.27
C ASP A 403 7.44 -13.06 -22.71
N THR A 404 8.13 -12.08 -23.29
CA THR A 404 8.78 -12.18 -24.61
C THR A 404 10.17 -11.52 -24.60
N PRO A 405 11.06 -11.86 -25.56
CA PRO A 405 12.32 -11.14 -25.75
C PRO A 405 12.10 -9.62 -25.82
N VAL A 406 13.01 -8.83 -25.24
CA VAL A 406 12.86 -7.37 -25.14
C VAL A 406 12.60 -6.71 -26.52
N SER A 407 13.23 -7.24 -27.58
CA SER A 407 13.06 -6.77 -28.96
C SER A 407 11.66 -6.98 -29.54
N GLU A 408 10.87 -7.87 -28.95
CA GLU A 408 9.52 -8.22 -29.40
C GLU A 408 8.43 -7.58 -28.52
N ARG A 409 8.83 -6.84 -27.48
CA ARG A 409 7.88 -6.26 -26.52
C ARG A 409 7.12 -5.09 -27.08
N ARG A 410 5.89 -4.97 -26.60
CA ARG A 410 4.97 -3.88 -26.91
C ARG A 410 5.04 -2.81 -25.84
N ALA A 411 4.70 -1.58 -26.22
CA ALA A 411 4.54 -0.52 -25.26
C ALA A 411 3.35 -0.82 -24.33
N VAL A 412 3.51 -0.57 -23.04
CA VAL A 412 2.44 -0.73 -22.05
C VAL A 412 1.37 0.34 -22.23
N THR A 413 0.12 -0.03 -22.03
CA THR A 413 -1.01 0.91 -22.02
C THR A 413 -1.55 1.13 -20.61
N THR A 414 -2.41 2.14 -20.44
CA THR A 414 -3.13 2.35 -19.18
C THR A 414 -3.96 1.12 -18.78
N GLY A 415 -4.48 0.37 -19.75
CA GLY A 415 -5.21 -0.88 -19.50
C GLY A 415 -4.31 -1.96 -18.92
N ASP A 416 -3.12 -2.14 -19.51
CA ASP A 416 -2.13 -3.13 -19.04
C ASP A 416 -1.69 -2.84 -17.60
N LEU A 417 -1.38 -1.59 -17.27
CA LEU A 417 -0.93 -1.21 -15.92
C LEU A 417 -2.04 -1.36 -14.87
N ARG A 418 -3.30 -1.08 -15.23
CA ARG A 418 -4.46 -1.37 -14.37
C ARG A 418 -4.66 -2.86 -14.16
N ALA A 419 -4.44 -3.68 -15.18
CA ALA A 419 -4.49 -5.14 -15.07
C ALA A 419 -3.40 -5.65 -14.13
N LEU A 420 -2.18 -5.13 -14.27
CA LEU A 420 -1.06 -5.42 -13.37
C LEU A 420 -1.43 -5.06 -11.93
N ARG A 421 -1.99 -3.86 -11.68
CA ARG A 421 -2.48 -3.45 -10.36
C ARG A 421 -3.55 -4.38 -9.79
N THR A 422 -4.47 -4.84 -10.64
CA THR A 422 -5.61 -5.67 -10.22
C THR A 422 -5.18 -7.09 -9.84
N ILE A 423 -4.23 -7.67 -10.55
CA ILE A 423 -3.89 -9.09 -10.42
C ILE A 423 -2.63 -9.32 -9.58
N SER A 424 -1.61 -8.47 -9.73
CA SER A 424 -0.33 -8.71 -9.08
C SER A 424 -0.35 -8.30 -7.61
N ARG A 425 0.24 -9.16 -6.76
CA ARG A 425 0.41 -8.88 -5.32
C ARG A 425 1.63 -8.02 -5.01
N GLU A 426 2.53 -7.85 -5.97
CA GLU A 426 3.80 -7.13 -5.82
C GLU A 426 3.81 -5.86 -6.70
N VAL A 427 2.67 -5.16 -6.75
CA VAL A 427 2.45 -3.99 -7.62
C VAL A 427 3.25 -2.77 -7.20
N ASP A 428 3.61 -2.69 -5.92
CA ASP A 428 4.40 -1.62 -5.35
C ASP A 428 5.90 -1.84 -5.56
N GLN A 429 6.34 -2.67 -6.51
CA GLN A 429 7.78 -2.77 -6.81
C GLN A 429 8.26 -1.70 -7.81
N LEU A 430 9.58 -1.63 -7.99
CA LEU A 430 10.21 -0.78 -8.99
C LEU A 430 10.31 -1.50 -10.33
N TYR A 431 10.12 -0.76 -11.42
CA TYR A 431 10.17 -1.27 -12.79
C TYR A 431 11.26 -0.56 -13.57
N LEU A 432 12.19 -1.34 -14.15
CA LEU A 432 13.08 -0.88 -15.21
C LEU A 432 12.28 -0.81 -16.50
N VAL A 433 12.19 0.39 -17.07
CA VAL A 433 11.48 0.68 -18.31
C VAL A 433 12.39 1.32 -19.33
N LEU A 434 12.02 1.21 -20.60
CA LEU A 434 12.67 1.89 -21.72
C LEU A 434 11.67 2.80 -22.41
N SER A 435 12.10 4.02 -22.73
CA SER A 435 11.40 4.92 -23.65
C SER A 435 12.38 5.48 -24.67
N VAL A 436 11.86 5.88 -25.84
CA VAL A 436 12.68 6.55 -26.87
C VAL A 436 13.13 7.94 -26.40
N GLU A 437 12.32 8.61 -25.58
CA GLU A 437 12.55 9.99 -25.15
C GLU A 437 13.59 10.09 -24.02
N ALA A 438 13.53 9.19 -23.04
CA ALA A 438 14.38 9.25 -21.86
C ALA A 438 15.40 8.11 -21.75
N GLY A 439 15.34 7.10 -22.63
CA GLY A 439 16.20 5.91 -22.54
C GLY A 439 15.77 4.98 -21.39
N PRO A 440 16.71 4.27 -20.74
CA PRO A 440 16.43 3.41 -19.60
C PRO A 440 16.16 4.22 -18.33
N GLU A 441 15.03 3.95 -17.68
CA GLU A 441 14.62 4.58 -16.43
C GLU A 441 14.12 3.52 -15.44
N VAL A 442 14.26 3.79 -14.14
CA VAL A 442 13.59 3.01 -13.09
C VAL A 442 12.45 3.84 -12.53
N LEU A 443 11.22 3.35 -12.68
CA LEU A 443 10.01 4.04 -12.24
C LEU A 443 9.17 3.13 -11.32
N PRO A 444 8.55 3.68 -10.26
CA PRO A 444 7.48 2.98 -9.59
C PRO A 444 6.24 2.94 -10.51
N LEU A 445 5.44 1.88 -10.42
CA LEU A 445 4.22 1.68 -11.24
C LEU A 445 3.33 2.92 -11.38
N PRO A 446 3.07 3.72 -10.33
CA PRO A 446 2.15 4.85 -10.42
C PRO A 446 2.70 6.05 -11.18
N VAL A 447 4.02 6.26 -11.13
CA VAL A 447 4.69 7.28 -11.96
C VAL A 447 4.61 6.84 -13.43
N LEU A 448 4.85 5.55 -13.69
CA LEU A 448 4.70 4.96 -15.02
C LEU A 448 3.26 5.13 -15.54
N GLU A 449 2.24 4.82 -14.73
CA GLU A 449 0.83 5.03 -15.08
C GLU A 449 0.51 6.49 -15.41
N ALA A 450 0.96 7.43 -14.57
CA ALA A 450 0.71 8.85 -14.80
C ALA A 450 1.39 9.37 -16.07
N ARG A 451 2.57 8.84 -16.43
CA ARG A 451 3.29 9.20 -17.66
C ARG A 451 2.64 8.55 -18.89
N VAL A 452 2.21 7.29 -18.81
CA VAL A 452 1.47 6.61 -19.89
C VAL A 452 0.12 7.27 -20.14
N ALA A 453 -0.61 7.65 -19.08
CA ALA A 453 -1.87 8.39 -19.19
C ALA A 453 -1.69 9.78 -19.84
N ARG A 454 -0.50 10.39 -19.71
CA ARG A 454 -0.11 11.63 -20.41
C ARG A 454 0.38 11.40 -21.86
N GLY A 455 0.33 10.16 -22.36
CA GLY A 455 0.69 9.81 -23.73
C GLY A 455 2.12 9.27 -23.91
N GLY A 456 2.88 9.09 -22.83
CA GLY A 456 4.23 8.54 -22.90
C GLY A 456 4.23 7.06 -23.32
N ARG A 457 5.25 6.65 -24.08
CA ARG A 457 5.40 5.27 -24.60
C ARG A 457 6.55 4.58 -23.90
N TYR A 458 6.24 3.53 -23.14
CA TYR A 458 7.20 2.81 -22.33
C TYR A 458 7.12 1.30 -22.58
N VAL A 459 8.27 0.63 -22.56
CA VAL A 459 8.37 -0.83 -22.55
C VAL A 459 8.92 -1.25 -21.19
N VAL A 460 8.25 -2.20 -20.51
CA VAL A 460 8.75 -2.76 -19.26
C VAL A 460 9.84 -3.80 -19.58
N VAL A 461 11.03 -3.63 -19.01
CA VAL A 461 12.18 -4.52 -19.19
C VAL A 461 12.24 -5.57 -18.08
N ALA A 462 12.15 -5.13 -16.84
CA ALA A 462 12.23 -5.98 -15.66
C ALA A 462 11.61 -5.28 -14.46
N ALA A 463 10.95 -6.02 -13.59
CA ALA A 463 10.61 -5.56 -12.25
C ALA A 463 11.74 -5.92 -11.26
N ALA A 464 11.71 -5.36 -10.06
CA ALA A 464 12.71 -5.67 -9.03
C ALA A 464 12.83 -7.20 -8.81
N GLY A 465 11.71 -7.91 -8.75
CA GLY A 465 11.68 -9.37 -8.60
C GLY A 465 12.36 -10.16 -9.73
N ASP A 466 12.53 -9.56 -10.93
CA ASP A 466 13.09 -10.24 -12.11
C ASP A 466 14.63 -10.27 -12.13
N LEU A 467 15.28 -9.53 -11.22
CA LEU A 467 16.75 -9.51 -11.17
C LEU A 467 17.32 -10.89 -10.82
N PRO A 468 18.30 -11.41 -11.56
CA PRO A 468 18.76 -12.79 -11.45
C PRO A 468 19.40 -13.09 -10.09
N ASP A 469 19.15 -14.29 -9.56
CA ASP A 469 19.77 -14.78 -8.32
C ASP A 469 21.29 -14.72 -8.36
N ALA A 470 21.92 -14.87 -9.53
CA ALA A 470 23.36 -14.78 -9.69
C ALA A 470 23.95 -13.43 -9.25
N LEU A 471 23.18 -12.33 -9.36
CA LEU A 471 23.62 -11.01 -8.87
C LEU A 471 23.43 -10.86 -7.36
N VAL A 472 22.48 -11.57 -6.76
CA VAL A 472 21.99 -11.30 -5.39
C VAL A 472 22.49 -12.35 -4.40
N ALA A 473 22.47 -13.62 -4.76
CA ALA A 473 22.79 -14.74 -3.86
C ALA A 473 24.26 -14.71 -3.40
N ALA A 474 25.20 -14.59 -4.34
CA ALA A 474 26.63 -14.49 -4.02
C ALA A 474 26.93 -13.26 -3.15
N ARG A 475 26.33 -12.11 -3.51
CA ARG A 475 26.52 -10.87 -2.77
C ARG A 475 25.92 -10.95 -1.36
N ARG A 476 24.77 -11.57 -1.20
CA ARG A 476 24.17 -11.83 0.13
C ARG A 476 25.06 -12.73 0.97
N GLU A 477 25.60 -13.81 0.41
CA GLU A 477 26.45 -14.75 1.15
C GLU A 477 27.72 -14.08 1.67
N GLU A 478 28.38 -13.26 0.84
CA GLU A 478 29.51 -12.42 1.23
C GLU A 478 29.14 -11.51 2.41
N LEU A 479 28.10 -10.68 2.23
CA LEU A 479 27.61 -9.76 3.27
C LEU A 479 27.09 -10.49 4.51
N THR A 480 26.70 -11.76 4.36
CA THR A 480 26.19 -12.55 5.48
C THR A 480 27.29 -13.05 6.37
N THR A 481 28.33 -13.61 5.75
CA THR A 481 29.53 -14.13 6.39
C THR A 481 30.25 -13.03 7.17
N ASP A 482 30.38 -11.84 6.59
CA ASP A 482 31.01 -10.68 7.24
C ASP A 482 30.28 -10.20 8.51
N ALA A 483 28.97 -10.40 8.59
CA ALA A 483 28.15 -9.96 9.72
C ALA A 483 27.84 -11.06 10.75
N VAL A 484 28.33 -12.30 10.56
CA VAL A 484 28.35 -13.34 11.60
C VAL A 484 29.67 -13.31 12.39
N ALA A 485 30.71 -12.68 11.84
CA ALA A 485 32.03 -12.59 12.45
C ALA A 485 32.16 -11.59 13.63
N GLY A 486 31.12 -10.81 13.96
CA GLY A 486 31.17 -9.89 15.10
C GLY A 486 29.80 -9.39 15.58
N ASP A 487 29.67 -9.22 16.90
CA ASP A 487 28.55 -8.54 17.60
C ASP A 487 28.56 -7.01 17.39
N ASP A 488 29.05 -6.55 16.24
CA ASP A 488 29.24 -5.12 15.96
C ASP A 488 27.90 -4.38 15.95
N PRO A 489 27.81 -3.13 16.41
CA PRO A 489 26.58 -2.33 16.29
C PRO A 489 26.08 -2.26 14.84
N VAL A 490 24.76 -2.21 14.63
CA VAL A 490 24.13 -2.09 13.29
C VAL A 490 24.70 -0.91 12.51
N TRP A 491 24.90 0.21 13.21
CA TRP A 491 25.52 1.42 12.70
C TRP A 491 26.98 1.48 13.16
N THR A 492 27.91 1.48 12.22
CA THR A 492 29.33 1.65 12.53
C THR A 492 29.61 3.07 13.03
N PRO A 493 30.47 3.23 14.05
CA PRO A 493 30.88 4.55 14.51
C PRO A 493 31.56 5.33 13.38
N ARG A 494 31.36 6.65 13.37
CA ARG A 494 32.04 7.55 12.44
C ARG A 494 33.56 7.51 12.67
N ILE A 495 34.30 7.34 11.58
CA ILE A 495 35.77 7.38 11.60
C ILE A 495 36.21 8.78 11.18
N HIS A 496 36.88 9.49 12.09
CA HIS A 496 37.28 10.88 11.87
C HIS A 496 38.67 11.04 11.23
N GLN A 497 39.52 10.01 11.32
CA GLN A 497 40.89 10.06 10.81
C GLN A 497 40.93 9.65 9.34
N SER A 498 41.35 10.57 8.46
CA SER A 498 41.41 10.35 7.01
C SER A 498 42.41 9.26 6.59
N SER A 499 43.41 8.98 7.42
CA SER A 499 44.42 7.94 7.20
C SER A 499 43.89 6.53 7.46
N HIS A 500 42.76 6.38 8.16
CA HIS A 500 42.17 5.08 8.44
C HIS A 500 41.56 4.48 7.16
N PRO A 501 41.75 3.16 6.87
CA PRO A 501 41.25 2.54 5.64
C PRO A 501 39.73 2.64 5.49
N ASP A 502 38.98 2.47 6.58
CA ASP A 502 37.52 2.61 6.58
C ASP A 502 37.01 4.08 6.60
N PHE A 503 37.87 5.10 6.50
CA PHE A 503 37.41 6.49 6.41
C PHE A 503 36.46 6.67 5.20
N GLY A 504 35.31 7.30 5.45
CA GLY A 504 34.26 7.52 4.44
C GLY A 504 33.44 6.28 4.08
N ARG A 505 33.71 5.09 4.67
CA ARG A 505 33.01 3.84 4.34
C ARG A 505 31.49 3.95 4.53
N SER A 506 31.05 4.63 5.59
CA SER A 506 29.64 4.86 5.92
C SER A 506 28.87 5.64 4.85
N LEU A 507 29.56 6.41 4.01
CA LEU A 507 28.97 7.16 2.89
C LEU A 507 28.79 6.29 1.64
N GLY A 508 29.44 5.12 1.58
CA GLY A 508 29.49 4.27 0.40
C GLY A 508 28.25 3.43 0.17
N ALA A 509 28.01 3.09 -1.09
CA ALA A 509 26.97 2.17 -1.54
C ALA A 509 27.16 0.75 -0.96
N ALA A 510 28.41 0.27 -0.86
CA ALA A 510 28.72 -1.05 -0.29
C ALA A 510 28.27 -1.17 1.18
N GLU A 511 28.42 -0.11 1.98
CA GLU A 511 27.92 -0.11 3.36
C GLU A 511 26.38 -0.10 3.39
N GLY A 512 25.74 0.58 2.43
CA GLY A 512 24.29 0.54 2.27
C GLY A 512 23.76 -0.87 1.99
N GLU A 513 24.42 -1.65 1.14
CA GLU A 513 24.09 -3.07 0.93
C GLU A 513 24.21 -3.90 2.21
N ARG A 514 25.30 -3.70 2.96
CA ARG A 514 25.54 -4.39 4.23
C ARG A 514 24.42 -4.11 5.23
N LEU A 515 24.03 -2.83 5.35
CA LEU A 515 22.92 -2.40 6.21
C LEU A 515 21.60 -3.02 5.79
N VAL A 516 21.28 -3.02 4.49
CA VAL A 516 20.04 -3.62 3.95
C VAL A 516 19.94 -5.10 4.31
N VAL A 517 21.00 -5.87 4.02
CA VAL A 517 21.04 -7.30 4.36
C VAL A 517 20.87 -7.50 5.85
N ARG A 518 21.54 -6.70 6.66
CA ARG A 518 21.51 -6.81 8.12
C ARG A 518 20.14 -6.46 8.70
N LEU A 519 19.53 -5.37 8.28
CA LEU A 519 18.21 -4.90 8.74
C LEU A 519 17.07 -5.80 8.25
N ALA A 520 17.25 -6.47 7.11
CA ALA A 520 16.28 -7.45 6.59
C ALA A 520 16.36 -8.81 7.31
N ARG A 521 17.39 -9.07 8.15
CA ARG A 521 17.47 -10.30 8.95
C ARG A 521 16.35 -10.32 9.99
N GLY A 522 15.49 -11.32 9.92
CA GLY A 522 14.37 -11.53 10.85
C GLY A 522 13.03 -10.92 10.42
N ARG A 523 12.99 -10.11 9.34
CA ARG A 523 11.75 -9.50 8.82
C ARG A 523 11.29 -10.03 7.45
N SER A 524 12.04 -10.96 6.86
CA SER A 524 11.80 -11.67 5.57
C SER A 524 12.46 -11.06 4.32
N ARG A 525 13.00 -11.97 3.48
CA ARG A 525 13.59 -11.84 2.13
C ARG A 525 14.66 -10.74 1.91
N PRO A 526 15.88 -10.87 2.49
CA PRO A 526 17.00 -9.98 2.18
C PRO A 526 17.26 -9.84 0.68
N ASP A 527 17.00 -10.88 -0.11
CA ASP A 527 17.17 -10.87 -1.56
C ASP A 527 16.21 -9.90 -2.24
N ALA A 528 14.95 -9.82 -1.79
CA ALA A 528 13.98 -8.87 -2.33
C ALA A 528 14.38 -7.43 -2.03
N ALA A 529 14.88 -7.18 -0.81
CA ALA A 529 15.39 -5.86 -0.42
C ALA A 529 16.63 -5.45 -1.22
N LEU A 530 17.58 -6.38 -1.45
CA LEU A 530 18.74 -6.13 -2.31
C LEU A 530 18.35 -5.84 -3.76
N ARG A 531 17.40 -6.58 -4.33
CA ARG A 531 16.89 -6.32 -5.69
C ARG A 531 16.23 -4.94 -5.80
N CYS A 532 15.39 -4.59 -4.83
CA CYS A 532 14.79 -3.27 -4.75
C CYS A 532 15.86 -2.17 -4.66
N LEU A 533 16.88 -2.35 -3.80
CA LEU A 533 18.01 -1.43 -3.67
C LEU A 533 18.76 -1.22 -5.00
N LEU A 534 19.04 -2.30 -5.72
CA LEU A 534 19.75 -2.24 -7.01
C LEU A 534 19.00 -1.39 -8.03
N LEU A 535 17.68 -1.56 -8.14
CA LEU A 535 16.86 -0.71 -9.02
C LEU A 535 16.72 0.71 -8.48
N ALA A 536 16.47 0.88 -7.19
CA ALA A 536 16.29 2.21 -6.58
C ALA A 536 17.51 3.11 -6.75
N ARG A 537 18.73 2.54 -6.79
CA ARG A 537 19.95 3.26 -7.13
C ARG A 537 20.02 3.78 -8.56
N GLY A 538 19.20 3.26 -9.47
CA GLY A 538 19.08 3.76 -10.84
C GLY A 538 18.07 4.91 -10.98
N VAL A 539 17.33 5.23 -9.92
CA VAL A 539 16.32 6.30 -9.95
C VAL A 539 17.03 7.65 -9.94
N ALA A 540 16.63 8.55 -10.85
CA ALA A 540 17.24 9.86 -10.99
C ALA A 540 16.98 10.73 -9.74
N ASP A 541 15.73 10.80 -9.29
CA ASP A 541 15.32 11.55 -8.10
C ASP A 541 14.65 10.61 -7.10
N LEU A 542 15.27 10.39 -5.93
CA LEU A 542 14.74 9.46 -4.94
C LEU A 542 13.41 9.95 -4.34
N ARG A 543 13.04 11.24 -4.47
CA ARG A 543 11.74 11.76 -4.00
C ARG A 543 10.55 11.15 -4.74
N ASP A 544 10.78 10.65 -5.96
CA ASP A 544 9.76 9.93 -6.74
C ASP A 544 9.39 8.57 -6.13
N LEU A 545 10.16 8.09 -5.16
CA LEU A 545 9.95 6.80 -4.50
C LEU A 545 9.09 6.86 -3.23
N GLY A 546 8.78 8.05 -2.71
CA GLY A 546 7.96 8.21 -1.49
C GLY A 546 6.65 8.96 -1.67
N ASN A 547 5.95 9.23 -0.56
CA ASN A 547 4.66 9.95 -0.41
C ASN A 547 3.38 9.18 -0.68
N ARG A 548 3.33 7.88 -0.34
CA ARG A 548 2.10 7.12 -0.50
C ARG A 548 1.55 6.71 0.84
N TYR A 549 0.35 7.18 1.13
CA TYR A 549 -0.46 6.70 2.23
C TYR A 549 -1.74 6.12 1.63
N ASP A 550 -2.19 4.99 2.14
CA ASP A 550 -3.51 4.48 1.80
C ASP A 550 -4.61 5.26 2.54
N ALA A 551 -5.87 4.88 2.30
CA ALA A 551 -7.03 5.50 2.93
C ALA A 551 -7.02 5.42 4.46
N SER A 552 -6.27 4.48 5.05
CA SER A 552 -6.10 4.35 6.50
C SER A 552 -4.97 5.23 7.05
N GLY A 553 -4.24 5.93 6.16
CA GLY A 553 -3.06 6.71 6.52
C GLY A 553 -1.81 5.85 6.71
N GLU A 554 -1.82 4.58 6.30
CA GLU A 554 -0.64 3.71 6.33
C GLU A 554 0.21 3.88 5.07
N ARG A 555 1.54 3.86 5.25
CA ARG A 555 2.48 4.16 4.17
C ARG A 555 2.62 2.99 3.19
N ARG A 556 2.28 3.21 1.92
CA ARG A 556 2.44 2.28 0.79
C ARG A 556 3.63 2.65 -0.07
N ASP A 557 4.81 2.58 0.52
CA ASP A 557 6.03 2.89 -0.22
C ASP A 557 6.45 1.71 -1.10
N PRO A 558 6.88 1.98 -2.34
CA PRO A 558 7.49 0.95 -3.18
C PRO A 558 8.86 0.47 -2.69
N VAL A 559 9.39 1.15 -1.68
CA VAL A 559 10.73 0.95 -1.13
C VAL A 559 10.62 0.71 0.39
N PRO A 560 10.99 -0.47 0.90
CA PRO A 560 10.90 -0.76 2.32
C PRO A 560 11.99 0.01 3.10
N PHE A 561 11.76 0.28 4.39
CA PHE A 561 12.69 1.06 5.23
C PHE A 561 14.17 0.62 5.16
N PRO A 562 14.51 -0.68 5.19
CA PRO A 562 15.90 -1.10 5.04
C PRO A 562 16.57 -0.60 3.75
N VAL A 563 15.80 -0.43 2.68
CA VAL A 563 16.31 0.09 1.40
C VAL A 563 16.53 1.59 1.46
N TRP A 564 15.71 2.36 2.18
CA TRP A 564 15.99 3.78 2.45
C TRP A 564 17.32 3.97 3.19
N ASP A 565 17.59 3.17 4.22
CA ASP A 565 18.88 3.13 4.94
C ASP A 565 20.06 2.75 4.01
N GLY A 566 19.77 1.92 3.00
CA GLY A 566 20.71 1.48 1.98
C GLY A 566 20.92 2.45 0.81
N LEU A 567 20.05 3.45 0.63
CA LEU A 567 20.14 4.48 -0.42
C LEU A 567 20.80 5.76 0.10
N LEU A 568 20.53 6.09 1.37
CA LEU A 568 20.93 7.33 1.99
C LEU A 568 22.00 7.09 3.05
N ALA A 569 22.98 7.99 3.08
CA ALA A 569 23.89 8.14 4.20
C ALA A 569 23.38 9.30 5.05
N MET A 570 22.95 8.98 6.26
CA MET A 570 22.54 9.97 7.28
C MET A 570 23.74 10.62 7.99
N GLU A 571 24.96 10.17 7.67
CA GLU A 571 26.18 10.85 8.10
C GLU A 571 26.44 12.09 7.24
N GLN A 572 26.85 13.18 7.89
CA GLN A 572 27.21 14.42 7.23
C GLN A 572 28.50 14.27 6.41
N LEU A 573 28.38 14.46 5.09
CA LEU A 573 29.51 14.58 4.17
C LEU A 573 30.39 15.78 4.57
N ASP A 574 31.67 15.55 4.88
CA ASP A 574 32.58 16.63 5.26
C ASP A 574 33.12 17.34 4.02
N LEU A 575 32.75 18.61 3.85
CA LEU A 575 33.12 19.41 2.69
C LEU A 575 34.37 20.29 2.92
N ARG A 576 35.05 20.16 4.07
CA ARG A 576 36.22 21.00 4.41
C ARG A 576 37.32 21.04 3.35
N PRO A 577 37.72 19.93 2.70
CA PRO A 577 38.78 19.97 1.68
C PRO A 577 38.46 20.88 0.48
N PHE A 578 37.17 20.97 0.13
CA PHE A 578 36.68 21.63 -1.07
C PHE A 578 36.34 23.11 -0.84
N ARG A 579 36.13 23.51 0.42
CA ARG A 579 35.91 24.92 0.78
C ARG A 579 37.09 25.80 0.34
N PRO A 580 36.83 27.06 -0.07
CA PRO A 580 37.89 27.98 -0.47
C PRO A 580 38.89 28.22 0.67
N VAL A 581 40.13 28.52 0.28
CA VAL A 581 41.19 28.88 1.24
C VAL A 581 40.83 30.24 1.84
N ARG A 582 40.66 30.33 3.16
CA ARG A 582 40.45 31.61 3.85
C ARG A 582 41.78 32.35 3.96
N GLU A 583 41.78 33.65 3.66
CA GLU A 583 42.96 34.52 3.74
C GLU A 583 43.46 34.71 5.18
N ASP A 584 42.56 34.56 6.17
CA ASP A 584 42.83 34.80 7.59
C ASP A 584 43.45 33.60 8.31
N GLY A 585 44.60 33.11 7.82
CA GLY A 585 45.70 32.46 8.58
C GLY A 585 45.44 31.32 9.60
N ALA A 586 44.21 30.89 9.87
CA ALA A 586 43.90 29.91 10.90
C ALA A 586 43.86 28.50 10.30
N GLN A 587 44.40 27.53 11.04
CA GLN A 587 44.45 26.08 10.79
C GLN A 587 43.08 25.40 10.55
N ARG A 588 42.01 26.16 10.29
CA ARG A 588 40.61 25.72 10.11
C ARG A 588 40.01 26.07 8.73
N GLY A 589 40.78 26.65 7.81
CA GLY A 589 40.34 26.95 6.44
C GLY A 589 40.35 25.73 5.51
N GLY A 590 39.58 25.78 4.41
CA GLY A 590 39.58 24.73 3.38
C GLY A 590 40.84 24.73 2.51
N SER A 591 40.96 23.75 1.60
CA SER A 591 42.09 23.66 0.64
C SER A 591 41.73 24.10 -0.78
N GLY A 592 40.46 24.34 -1.09
CA GLY A 592 40.01 24.66 -2.44
C GLY A 592 40.32 23.56 -3.45
N LEU A 593 40.27 22.29 -3.01
CA LEU A 593 40.38 21.15 -3.92
C LEU A 593 39.14 21.11 -4.83
N PRO A 594 39.27 20.68 -6.10
CA PRO A 594 38.11 20.53 -7.00
C PRO A 594 37.10 19.53 -6.42
N LEU A 595 35.82 19.64 -6.80
CA LEU A 595 34.80 18.68 -6.37
C LEU A 595 34.81 17.41 -7.25
N GLY A 596 35.19 17.52 -8.54
CA GLY A 596 35.26 16.37 -9.44
C GLY A 596 33.95 15.58 -9.48
N ILE A 597 34.07 14.25 -9.49
CA ILE A 597 32.93 13.32 -9.46
C ILE A 597 32.01 13.43 -8.23
N LEU A 598 32.33 14.26 -7.22
CA LEU A 598 31.44 14.54 -6.09
C LEU A 598 30.49 15.70 -6.37
N ALA A 599 30.79 16.58 -7.34
CA ALA A 599 30.03 17.81 -7.58
C ALA A 599 28.53 17.55 -7.80
N SER A 600 28.21 16.51 -8.59
CA SER A 600 26.84 16.13 -8.96
C SER A 600 26.15 15.19 -7.97
N VAL A 601 26.81 14.81 -6.87
CA VAL A 601 26.21 13.94 -5.84
C VAL A 601 25.01 14.66 -5.23
N GLN A 602 23.90 13.94 -5.17
CA GLN A 602 22.63 14.45 -4.67
C GLN A 602 22.57 14.44 -3.14
N LEU A 603 22.09 15.54 -2.59
CA LEU A 603 21.78 15.74 -1.18
C LEU A 603 20.30 16.07 -1.04
N TYR A 604 19.67 15.48 -0.02
CA TYR A 604 18.26 15.68 0.28
C TYR A 604 18.11 16.35 1.64
N THR A 605 17.35 17.44 1.70
CA THR A 605 17.15 18.24 2.92
C THR A 605 15.76 18.85 2.96
N THR A 606 15.25 19.17 4.14
CA THR A 606 13.96 19.86 4.29
C THR A 606 14.02 21.35 3.90
N ASP A 607 15.21 21.96 3.90
CA ASP A 607 15.38 23.38 3.59
C ASP A 607 16.81 23.68 3.14
N ALA A 608 17.08 23.57 1.84
CA ALA A 608 18.40 23.84 1.28
C ALA A 608 18.74 25.33 1.28
N ALA A 609 17.73 26.19 1.22
CA ALA A 609 17.89 27.64 1.04
C ALA A 609 17.78 28.45 2.34
N GLY A 610 17.49 27.80 3.47
CA GLY A 610 17.27 28.45 4.77
C GLY A 610 16.06 29.40 4.75
N GLN A 611 15.03 29.05 3.99
CA GLN A 611 13.87 29.91 3.74
C GLN A 611 12.76 29.74 4.78
N PHE A 612 12.72 28.62 5.50
CA PHE A 612 11.69 28.33 6.49
C PHE A 612 12.13 28.72 7.90
N GLU A 613 11.19 29.06 8.78
CA GLU A 613 11.47 29.32 10.19
C GLU A 613 11.86 28.00 10.90
N GLY A 614 13.13 27.63 10.80
CA GLY A 614 13.65 26.38 11.36
C GLY A 614 15.02 26.00 10.81
N ARG A 615 15.63 24.97 11.41
CA ARG A 615 16.88 24.38 10.87
C ARG A 615 16.54 23.35 9.80
N ALA A 616 17.44 23.16 8.85
CA ALA A 616 17.36 22.07 7.88
C ALA A 616 17.51 20.71 8.58
N HIS A 617 16.76 19.71 8.13
CA HIS A 617 16.72 18.36 8.67
C HIS A 617 16.94 17.30 7.58
N SER A 618 17.44 16.14 8.00
CA SER A 618 17.52 14.94 7.16
C SER A 618 16.28 14.05 7.36
N PRO A 619 15.98 13.11 6.43
CA PRO A 619 14.76 12.29 6.42
C PRO A 619 14.50 11.37 7.60
N ASP A 620 15.49 11.13 8.46
CA ASP A 620 15.36 10.32 9.68
C ASP A 620 15.59 11.15 10.95
N CYS A 621 15.54 12.47 10.85
CA CYS A 621 15.71 13.31 12.02
C CYS A 621 14.52 13.14 12.97
N GLN A 622 14.78 12.86 14.25
CA GLN A 622 13.73 12.76 15.27
C GLN A 622 12.94 14.05 15.49
N HIS A 623 13.47 15.20 15.04
CA HIS A 623 12.77 16.49 15.06
C HIS A 623 11.78 16.64 13.90
N GLN A 624 11.84 15.77 12.91
CA GLN A 624 10.82 15.62 11.88
C GLN A 624 9.76 14.62 12.39
N SER A 625 8.49 14.82 12.05
CA SER A 625 7.44 13.81 12.29
C SER A 625 7.85 12.45 11.71
N ARG A 626 7.36 11.35 12.29
CA ARG A 626 7.83 9.95 12.23
C ARG A 626 7.98 9.26 10.85
N ASP A 627 8.04 9.98 9.74
CA ASP A 627 8.14 9.43 8.39
C ASP A 627 9.60 9.14 8.00
N ARG A 628 10.02 7.87 8.07
CA ARG A 628 11.37 7.45 7.65
C ARG A 628 11.51 7.38 6.14
N GLY A 629 12.24 8.28 5.50
CA GLY A 629 12.49 8.28 4.04
C GLY A 629 12.07 9.57 3.32
N LEU A 630 12.20 9.62 2.00
CA LEU A 630 12.05 10.87 1.25
C LEU A 630 10.60 11.14 0.82
N SER A 631 10.21 12.39 0.99
CA SER A 631 8.95 12.95 0.52
C SER A 631 9.21 13.91 -0.65
N ARG A 632 8.17 14.29 -1.39
CA ARG A 632 8.27 15.25 -2.52
C ARG A 632 8.57 16.67 -2.06
N TYR A 633 8.41 16.90 -0.75
CA TYR A 633 8.63 18.18 -0.09
C TYR A 633 10.09 18.38 0.33
N TYR A 634 10.94 17.37 0.17
CA TYR A 634 12.38 17.53 0.32
C TYR A 634 12.94 18.35 -0.83
N ASP A 635 13.86 19.26 -0.51
CA ASP A 635 14.74 19.88 -1.49
C ASP A 635 15.78 18.86 -1.95
N LEU A 636 16.03 18.87 -3.26
CA LEU A 636 17.10 18.14 -3.91
C LEU A 636 18.14 19.15 -4.41
N VAL A 637 19.34 19.07 -3.86
CA VAL A 637 20.49 19.88 -4.28
C VAL A 637 21.70 19.00 -4.52
N THR A 638 22.68 19.49 -5.28
CA THR A 638 23.96 18.80 -5.45
C THR A 638 24.97 19.23 -4.38
N VAL A 639 26.08 18.49 -4.22
CA VAL A 639 27.18 18.89 -3.33
C VAL A 639 27.76 20.26 -3.73
N GLU A 640 27.88 20.53 -5.03
CA GLU A 640 28.32 21.85 -5.52
C GLU A 640 27.39 22.97 -5.06
N GLN A 641 26.08 22.81 -5.30
CA GLN A 641 25.08 23.79 -4.88
C GLN A 641 25.04 23.98 -3.36
N MET A 642 25.23 22.90 -2.59
CA MET A 642 25.28 22.95 -1.13
C MET A 642 26.55 23.63 -0.62
N LEU A 643 27.68 23.48 -1.32
CA LEU A 643 28.94 24.15 -0.96
C LEU A 643 28.81 25.68 -1.08
N ASP A 644 28.03 26.14 -2.07
CA ASP A 644 27.75 27.54 -2.36
C ASP A 644 26.56 28.12 -1.57
N ALA A 645 25.83 27.29 -0.81
CA ALA A 645 24.64 27.69 -0.08
C ALA A 645 24.97 28.47 1.21
N GLU A 646 25.12 29.80 1.11
CA GLU A 646 25.46 30.68 2.25
C GLU A 646 24.40 30.70 3.36
N ARG A 647 23.14 30.39 3.04
CA ARG A 647 21.98 30.47 3.96
C ARG A 647 21.59 29.13 4.59
N PHE A 648 22.30 28.05 4.26
CA PHE A 648 21.98 26.72 4.79
C PHE A 648 22.24 26.66 6.32
N ASP A 649 21.19 26.42 7.11
CA ASP A 649 21.27 26.29 8.58
C ASP A 649 20.96 24.85 9.04
N PRO A 650 21.96 23.96 9.19
CA PRO A 650 21.72 22.56 9.52
C PRO A 650 21.35 22.31 10.98
N CYS A 651 20.47 21.33 11.19
CA CYS A 651 20.27 20.74 12.51
C CYS A 651 21.56 20.10 13.04
N SER A 652 21.96 20.47 14.26
CA SER A 652 23.19 19.96 14.88
C SER A 652 23.15 18.47 15.23
N LYS A 653 21.99 17.81 15.16
CA LYS A 653 21.83 16.38 15.47
C LYS A 653 21.94 15.51 14.23
N CYS A 654 21.32 15.93 13.12
CA CYS A 654 21.27 15.13 11.90
C CYS A 654 22.11 15.72 10.74
N GLY A 655 22.79 16.84 10.95
CA GLY A 655 23.59 17.52 9.93
C GLY A 655 22.77 18.26 8.87
N GLY A 656 21.44 18.15 8.91
CA GLY A 656 20.50 18.89 8.08
C GLY A 656 20.30 18.37 6.65
N TYR A 657 20.99 17.31 6.23
CA TYR A 657 20.76 16.66 4.94
C TYR A 657 21.13 15.18 4.99
N ALA A 658 20.63 14.41 4.04
CA ALA A 658 21.08 13.06 3.75
C ALA A 658 21.77 13.01 2.40
N THR A 659 22.92 12.34 2.35
CA THR A 659 23.68 12.18 1.10
C THR A 659 23.21 10.92 0.39
N ARG A 660 22.97 10.98 -0.92
CA ARG A 660 22.88 9.76 -1.72
C ARG A 660 24.21 9.01 -1.59
N ARG A 661 24.15 7.72 -1.28
CA ARG A 661 25.38 6.94 -1.06
C ARG A 661 26.30 6.95 -2.27
N LEU A 662 27.58 7.12 -1.98
CA LEU A 662 28.67 7.29 -2.93
C LEU A 662 29.09 5.96 -3.58
N SER A 663 29.50 6.00 -4.84
CA SER A 663 30.19 4.87 -5.49
C SER A 663 31.56 4.61 -4.86
N THR A 664 32.15 3.45 -5.13
CA THR A 664 33.52 3.13 -4.66
C THR A 664 34.53 4.20 -5.09
N THR A 665 34.50 4.61 -6.37
CA THR A 665 35.36 5.66 -6.90
C THR A 665 35.16 7.00 -6.20
N GLN A 666 33.91 7.38 -5.90
CA GLN A 666 33.59 8.61 -5.18
C GLN A 666 34.09 8.56 -3.72
N VAL A 667 33.95 7.42 -3.03
CA VAL A 667 34.50 7.25 -1.66
C VAL A 667 36.03 7.33 -1.68
N ASP A 668 36.68 6.70 -2.67
CA ASP A 668 38.14 6.73 -2.80
C ASP A 668 38.65 8.14 -3.09
N TYR A 669 37.97 8.88 -3.97
CA TYR A 669 38.29 10.29 -4.20
C TYR A 669 38.06 11.16 -2.96
N TYR A 670 36.92 10.97 -2.27
CA TYR A 670 36.62 11.66 -1.01
C TYR A 670 37.72 11.43 0.04
N ARG A 671 38.20 10.18 0.18
CA ARG A 671 39.29 9.82 1.07
C ARG A 671 40.60 10.48 0.65
N ALA A 672 40.95 10.43 -0.64
CA ALA A 672 42.16 11.05 -1.17
C ALA A 672 42.18 12.57 -0.94
N ALA A 673 41.05 13.26 -1.18
CA ALA A 673 40.92 14.69 -0.95
C ALA A 673 41.13 15.07 0.53
N HIS A 674 40.60 14.29 1.47
CA HIS A 674 40.82 14.51 2.90
C HIS A 674 42.27 14.25 3.32
N GLN A 675 42.89 13.19 2.81
CA GLN A 675 44.30 12.89 3.11
C GLN A 675 45.22 14.00 2.57
N VAL A 676 44.97 14.49 1.36
CA VAL A 676 45.70 15.63 0.78
C VAL A 676 45.43 16.93 1.56
N HIS A 677 44.21 17.15 2.04
CA HIS A 677 43.90 18.29 2.90
C HIS A 677 44.68 18.23 4.22
N ASP A 678 44.69 17.09 4.90
CA ASP A 678 45.42 16.91 6.15
C ASP A 678 46.93 17.08 5.96
N LEU A 679 47.49 16.53 4.88
CA LEU A 679 48.87 16.77 4.48
C LEU A 679 49.14 18.25 4.23
N ALA A 680 48.23 18.96 3.55
CA ALA A 680 48.37 20.40 3.32
C ALA A 680 48.36 21.20 4.63
N GLN A 681 47.54 20.80 5.63
CA GLN A 681 47.57 21.41 6.96
C GLN A 681 48.89 21.14 7.68
N GLN A 682 49.40 19.91 7.61
CA GLN A 682 50.69 19.54 8.21
C GLN A 682 51.84 20.32 7.56
N VAL A 683 51.89 20.41 6.22
CA VAL A 683 52.88 21.22 5.50
C VAL A 683 52.79 22.69 5.93
N ARG A 684 51.58 23.27 5.99
CA ARG A 684 51.39 24.65 6.49
C ARG A 684 51.88 24.82 7.93
N TRP A 685 51.60 23.85 8.79
CA TRP A 685 52.02 23.87 10.19
C TRP A 685 53.55 23.84 10.33
N VAL A 686 54.22 22.96 9.58
CA VAL A 686 55.69 22.86 9.53
C VAL A 686 56.31 24.16 9.03
N LEU A 687 55.76 24.74 7.96
CA LEU A 687 56.25 26.01 7.42
C LEU A 687 56.07 27.18 8.40
N ALA A 688 55.02 27.15 9.22
CA ALA A 688 54.76 28.17 10.24
C ALA A 688 55.57 27.97 11.53
N HIS A 689 56.02 26.74 11.82
CA HIS A 689 56.75 26.39 13.04
C HIS A 689 58.03 25.58 12.75
N PRO A 690 59.00 26.16 12.01
CA PRO A 690 60.20 25.43 11.59
C PRO A 690 61.05 24.91 12.77
N ASP A 691 60.94 25.53 13.94
CA ASP A 691 61.77 25.23 15.12
C ASP A 691 61.29 24.01 15.93
N LEU A 692 60.11 23.45 15.59
CA LEU A 692 59.49 22.33 16.34
C LEU A 692 59.92 20.93 15.86
N GLY A 693 60.97 20.83 15.02
CA GLY A 693 61.62 19.56 14.69
C GLY A 693 60.72 18.52 14.00
N THR A 694 59.74 18.97 13.22
CA THR A 694 58.80 18.08 12.52
C THR A 694 59.47 17.33 11.37
N ASP A 695 59.15 16.04 11.21
CA ASP A 695 59.71 15.16 10.18
C ASP A 695 59.23 15.52 8.76
N SER A 696 59.82 16.58 8.21
CA SER A 696 59.56 17.10 6.87
C SER A 696 59.96 16.10 5.77
N ALA A 697 60.87 15.15 6.08
CA ALA A 697 61.30 14.12 5.15
C ALA A 697 60.24 13.02 4.98
N SER A 698 59.61 12.59 6.09
CA SER A 698 58.47 11.66 6.06
C SER A 698 57.27 12.25 5.31
N LEU A 699 56.92 13.52 5.59
CA LEU A 699 55.84 14.22 4.87
C LEU A 699 56.12 14.32 3.36
N LEU A 700 57.38 14.55 2.98
CA LEU A 700 57.77 14.61 1.57
C LEU A 700 57.69 13.24 0.89
N ALA A 701 58.05 12.17 1.60
CA ALA A 701 57.91 10.80 1.10
C ALA A 701 56.44 10.43 0.89
N GLU A 702 55.57 10.76 1.86
CA GLU A 702 54.13 10.51 1.77
C GLU A 702 53.49 11.28 0.60
N LEU A 703 53.84 12.55 0.44
CA LEU A 703 53.32 13.37 -0.67
C LEU A 703 53.79 12.88 -2.05
N LYS A 704 55.05 12.40 -2.17
CA LYS A 704 55.56 11.78 -3.40
C LYS A 704 54.86 10.45 -3.71
N GLN A 705 54.58 9.65 -2.69
CA GLN A 705 53.83 8.41 -2.86
C GLN A 705 52.42 8.69 -3.41
N ARG A 706 51.78 9.78 -2.97
CA ARG A 706 50.46 10.19 -3.45
C ARG A 706 50.47 10.71 -4.87
N ASP A 707 51.45 11.52 -5.24
CA ASP A 707 51.66 11.97 -6.63
C ASP A 707 51.81 10.77 -7.57
N ALA A 708 52.53 9.72 -7.15
CA ALA A 708 52.73 8.50 -7.93
C ALA A 708 51.53 7.54 -7.95
N ALA A 709 50.69 7.53 -6.91
CA ALA A 709 49.55 6.61 -6.77
C ALA A 709 48.24 7.13 -7.38
N THR A 710 48.20 8.40 -7.81
CA THR A 710 46.98 9.02 -8.34
C THR A 710 46.81 8.63 -9.81
N SER A 711 45.71 7.93 -10.14
CA SER A 711 45.22 7.77 -11.51
C SER A 711 44.09 8.77 -11.75
N PRO A 712 44.36 9.93 -12.37
CA PRO A 712 43.41 11.05 -12.41
C PRO A 712 42.19 10.81 -13.30
N ASP A 713 42.28 9.89 -14.26
CA ASP A 713 41.34 9.70 -15.36
C ASP A 713 39.91 9.30 -14.93
N THR A 714 39.70 8.94 -13.66
CA THR A 714 38.39 8.49 -13.15
C THR A 714 37.77 9.42 -12.11
N TRP A 715 38.46 10.48 -11.68
CA TRP A 715 38.00 11.40 -10.62
C TRP A 715 37.48 12.73 -11.13
N PHE A 716 37.82 13.09 -12.36
CA PHE A 716 37.51 14.39 -12.95
C PHE A 716 36.86 14.19 -14.31
N ASP A 717 35.69 14.80 -14.49
CA ASP A 717 35.03 14.81 -15.79
C ASP A 717 35.61 15.91 -16.70
N ALA A 718 36.34 16.87 -16.13
CA ALA A 718 36.89 18.03 -16.84
C ALA A 718 38.41 18.20 -16.63
N ASP A 719 39.14 18.41 -17.73
CA ASP A 719 40.59 18.60 -17.75
C ASP A 719 41.11 19.77 -16.88
N ASN A 720 40.25 20.74 -16.56
CA ASN A 720 40.62 21.88 -15.71
C ASN A 720 40.75 21.50 -14.23
N GLU A 721 39.86 20.65 -13.72
CA GLU A 721 39.87 20.16 -12.34
C GLU A 721 41.08 19.27 -12.09
N GLU A 722 41.39 18.38 -13.04
CA GLU A 722 42.58 17.54 -12.99
C GLU A 722 43.86 18.39 -12.93
N ARG A 723 43.94 19.43 -13.78
CA ARG A 723 45.04 20.41 -13.75
C ARG A 723 45.11 21.17 -12.43
N GLN A 724 43.98 21.49 -11.82
CA GLN A 724 43.92 22.16 -10.52
C GLN A 724 44.47 21.25 -9.41
N TRP A 725 44.03 19.99 -9.36
CA TRP A 725 44.53 18.98 -8.42
C TRP A 725 46.05 18.82 -8.54
N ASN A 726 46.53 18.57 -9.77
CA ASN A 726 47.95 18.36 -10.05
C ASN A 726 48.79 19.60 -9.69
N ARG A 727 48.28 20.81 -9.96
CA ARG A 727 48.94 22.06 -9.57
C ARG A 727 49.03 22.21 -8.05
N PHE A 728 47.99 21.81 -7.32
CA PHE A 728 47.97 21.87 -5.86
C PHE A 728 49.02 20.93 -5.24
N ILE A 729 49.06 19.66 -5.67
CA ILE A 729 50.05 18.68 -5.19
C ILE A 729 51.49 19.15 -5.51
N ARG A 730 51.75 19.60 -6.74
CA ARG A 730 53.07 20.12 -7.12
C ARG A 730 53.50 21.32 -6.29
N ARG A 731 52.57 22.23 -5.96
CA ARG A 731 52.85 23.38 -5.09
C ARG A 731 53.27 22.92 -3.70
N LEU A 732 52.57 21.96 -3.10
CA LEU A 732 52.94 21.41 -1.79
C LEU A 732 54.31 20.72 -1.84
N LEU A 733 54.59 19.95 -2.88
CA LEU A 733 55.89 19.30 -3.09
C LEU A 733 57.02 20.33 -3.16
N GLN A 734 56.84 21.40 -3.94
CA GLN A 734 57.83 22.48 -4.07
C GLN A 734 58.08 23.20 -2.74
N GLN A 735 57.03 23.52 -1.99
CA GLN A 735 57.14 24.19 -0.69
C GLN A 735 57.91 23.34 0.33
N LEU A 736 57.63 22.04 0.39
CA LEU A 736 58.28 21.14 1.33
C LEU A 736 59.73 20.81 0.91
N GLN A 737 60.00 20.65 -0.38
CA GLN A 737 61.36 20.47 -0.91
C GLN A 737 62.28 21.66 -0.60
N ALA A 738 61.78 22.89 -0.72
CA ALA A 738 62.53 24.09 -0.36
C ALA A 738 62.92 24.13 1.14
N THR A 739 62.06 23.58 2.00
CA THR A 739 62.27 23.49 3.45
C THR A 739 63.30 22.42 3.81
N VAL A 740 63.26 21.26 3.15
CA VAL A 740 64.23 20.16 3.35
C VAL A 740 65.62 20.51 2.77
N ALA A 741 65.69 21.25 1.66
CA ALA A 741 66.95 21.63 1.01
C ALA A 741 67.70 22.75 1.75
N HIS A 742 67.02 23.56 2.56
CA HIS A 742 67.59 24.66 3.33
C HIS A 742 67.13 24.62 4.79
N PRO A 743 67.60 23.64 5.60
CA PRO A 743 67.31 23.64 7.04
C PRO A 743 67.90 24.92 7.63
N ARG A 744 67.06 25.77 8.24
CA ARG A 744 67.55 26.97 8.95
C ARG A 744 68.45 26.52 10.11
N PRO A 745 69.61 27.15 10.32
CA PRO A 745 70.48 26.80 11.44
C PRO A 745 69.76 27.10 12.76
N SER A 746 69.78 26.10 13.65
CA SER A 746 69.21 26.08 15.00
C SER A 746 69.68 27.21 15.89
#